data_AF-A0A1U7ZIL4-F1
#
_entry.id   AF-A0A1U7ZIL4-F1
#
_cell.length_a   1.000
_cell.length_b   1.000
_cell.length_c   1.000
_cell.angle_alpha   90.00
_cell.angle_beta   90.00
_cell.angle_gamma   90.00
#
_symmetry.space_group_name_H-M   'P 1'
#
loop_
_entity.id
_entity.type
_entity.pdbx_description
1 polymer ?
#
loop_
_entity_poly.entity_id
_entity_poly.type
_entity_poly.pdbx_seq_one_letter_code
_entity_poly.pdbx_strand_id
1 'polypeptide(L)'
;MQRSSVLSPSPTSFSPFYPLPSRQAVEVLFRNRCRSSTKSYPWTKLQSSCSFSYRNTIPVQRSTAIEEAVETSSDESKFIEIGYISTVHGIQGELRVKPTTDFPELRFATPGSRWLRDRVSGKERIREVELVEGRGHHGQKGWIVSFDGIDTVEEARQLVGSTILVREEDRPVLDEGEFYTPDLVGMRVILKDTNEAVGTVIDVFNSGAGDLLQVMLNPSEGMVGTGLSKSETGISGRLVWVPFVEAIVPDVDMTRREMHITPPKGLLELNLRSDMRSKKERRKLEWKQRKKFQQRLIAAKKKLCEMEQKHLFEGFRFGEKEQRSMLADQIVTVNSSLLQLALQNTQMHTERWDLSNFISAKQLKRPFSISKECLTPRGSKEKLDRNHELQRAGVRLLSEGKHAVVVVVSGSNSQEDGSIPKNVDSESEENSSNASLLQELLHDDERFAKIKEEHVSVPLVIVSPSQEIQSLKKPFLDHDYFSLDSEKVWFLEEERLPILSSSSEEKKRHKILLKSPWEILQSPVGSGGVFSLLSSHNILENFSEMGVEYVQVCSLVQQSVLGHPLFFGLVDSCKADIGIRIFNSGKDGREDFDMIFSMRFLEKITRQLDKLQFYTVAKQNSHVEKVEKEWVDIVPDSPNSYEFHCSIYSSLNACSADKICLMELTD
;
A
#
# COMPACT_ATOMS: atom_id res chain seq x y z
N MET A 1 -15.87 -22.14 27.72
CA MET A 1 -16.32 -22.13 26.29
C MET A 1 -17.38 -21.06 26.20
N GLN A 2 -17.07 -19.90 25.63
CA GLN A 2 -18.08 -18.89 25.35
C GLN A 2 -18.99 -19.37 24.21
N ARG A 3 -20.30 -19.17 24.35
CA ARG A 3 -21.30 -19.52 23.33
C ARG A 3 -22.34 -18.41 23.25
N SER A 4 -22.81 -18.12 22.04
CA SER A 4 -23.93 -17.24 21.81
C SER A 4 -25.21 -18.02 21.52
N SER A 5 -26.32 -17.62 22.15
CA SER A 5 -27.64 -18.22 21.98
C SER A 5 -28.53 -17.34 21.11
N VAL A 6 -29.31 -17.98 20.25
CA VAL A 6 -30.15 -17.34 19.23
C VAL A 6 -31.61 -17.32 19.71
N LEU A 7 -32.25 -16.16 19.59
CA LEU A 7 -33.67 -15.99 19.94
C LEU A 7 -34.62 -16.22 18.75
N SER A 8 -34.15 -16.20 17.50
CA SER A 8 -34.90 -16.52 16.25
C SER A 8 -33.95 -16.62 15.03
N PRO A 9 -34.29 -17.24 13.89
CA PRO A 9 -33.33 -17.64 12.87
C PRO A 9 -33.24 -16.62 11.73
N SER A 10 -32.01 -16.29 11.30
CA SER A 10 -31.74 -15.62 10.03
C SER A 10 -31.62 -16.64 8.87
N PRO A 11 -31.77 -16.23 7.59
CA PRO A 11 -32.20 -17.11 6.50
C PRO A 11 -31.07 -18.02 5.99
N THR A 12 -31.38 -19.29 5.80
CA THR A 12 -30.45 -20.31 5.31
C THR A 12 -30.32 -20.30 3.79
N SER A 13 -29.07 -20.20 3.32
CA SER A 13 -28.65 -20.36 1.93
C SER A 13 -28.33 -21.82 1.58
N PHE A 14 -28.85 -22.24 0.42
CA PHE A 14 -28.34 -23.23 -0.55
C PHE A 14 -28.00 -24.67 -0.10
N SER A 15 -28.77 -25.60 -0.66
CA SER A 15 -28.61 -27.07 -0.65
C SER A 15 -27.56 -27.59 -1.64
N PRO A 16 -26.90 -28.75 -1.37
CA PRO A 16 -26.05 -29.44 -2.33
C PRO A 16 -26.85 -30.42 -3.21
N PHE A 17 -26.56 -30.45 -4.50
CA PHE A 17 -27.04 -31.47 -5.45
C PHE A 17 -26.02 -32.59 -5.61
N TYR A 18 -26.51 -33.83 -5.62
CA TYR A 18 -25.78 -35.07 -5.94
C TYR A 18 -26.57 -35.84 -7.03
N PRO A 19 -25.97 -36.87 -7.68
CA PRO A 19 -25.68 -36.91 -9.12
C PRO A 19 -26.59 -37.88 -9.89
N LEU A 20 -26.37 -38.02 -11.22
CA LEU A 20 -26.57 -39.22 -12.08
C LEU A 20 -26.28 -38.84 -13.56
N PRO A 21 -26.15 -39.77 -14.53
CA PRO A 21 -24.94 -40.56 -14.85
C PRO A 21 -24.40 -40.29 -16.28
N SER A 22 -23.34 -41.04 -16.63
CA SER A 22 -22.48 -40.91 -17.80
C SER A 22 -23.01 -41.44 -19.15
N ARG A 23 -22.60 -40.72 -20.20
CA ARG A 23 -22.15 -41.15 -21.55
C ARG A 23 -23.12 -41.90 -22.48
N GLN A 24 -23.37 -41.27 -23.63
CA GLN A 24 -22.99 -41.79 -24.96
C GLN A 24 -22.74 -40.61 -25.92
N ALA A 25 -21.70 -40.73 -26.74
CA ALA A 25 -21.31 -39.78 -27.77
C ALA A 25 -21.18 -40.54 -29.08
N VAL A 26 -21.70 -40.00 -30.20
CA VAL A 26 -21.14 -40.18 -31.54
C VAL A 26 -21.45 -38.95 -32.41
N GLU A 27 -20.35 -38.31 -32.83
CA GLU A 27 -20.05 -37.57 -34.07
C GLU A 27 -21.14 -37.21 -35.10
N VAL A 28 -21.10 -35.95 -35.58
CA VAL A 28 -21.01 -35.62 -37.01
C VAL A 28 -20.17 -34.34 -37.22
N LEU A 29 -19.16 -34.44 -38.09
CA LEU A 29 -18.32 -33.36 -38.66
C LEU A 29 -19.09 -32.50 -39.68
N PHE A 30 -18.75 -31.21 -39.86
CA PHE A 30 -18.37 -30.57 -41.15
C PHE A 30 -18.31 -29.02 -41.06
N ARG A 31 -17.07 -28.50 -41.14
CA ARG A 31 -16.50 -27.56 -42.14
C ARG A 31 -17.23 -26.24 -42.55
N ASN A 32 -16.46 -25.15 -42.34
CA ASN A 32 -16.29 -23.91 -43.15
C ASN A 32 -17.51 -23.10 -43.66
N ARG A 33 -17.57 -21.80 -43.33
CA ARG A 33 -17.19 -20.68 -44.25
C ARG A 33 -17.45 -19.30 -43.64
N CYS A 34 -16.51 -18.39 -43.89
CA CYS A 34 -16.69 -16.95 -43.86
C CYS A 34 -17.78 -16.49 -44.84
N ARG A 35 -18.55 -15.46 -44.47
CA ARG A 35 -18.82 -14.30 -45.35
C ARG A 35 -19.41 -13.12 -44.58
N SER A 36 -18.86 -11.96 -44.92
CA SER A 36 -19.36 -10.61 -44.67
C SER A 36 -20.75 -10.38 -45.27
N SER A 37 -21.54 -9.48 -44.66
CA SER A 37 -22.15 -8.37 -45.41
C SER A 37 -22.71 -7.30 -44.46
N THR A 38 -22.37 -6.07 -44.80
CA THR A 38 -22.93 -4.81 -44.34
C THR A 38 -24.34 -4.60 -44.90
N LYS A 39 -25.22 -3.90 -44.17
CA LYS A 39 -26.14 -2.88 -44.70
C LYS A 39 -26.82 -2.08 -43.58
N SER A 40 -26.75 -0.76 -43.78
CA SER A 40 -27.35 0.39 -43.08
C SER A 40 -28.80 0.64 -43.55
N TYR A 41 -29.73 1.22 -42.80
CA TYR A 41 -29.99 2.65 -42.43
C TYR A 41 -31.45 2.69 -41.80
N PRO A 42 -32.13 3.84 -41.47
CA PRO A 42 -31.81 4.91 -40.50
C PRO A 42 -33.05 5.49 -39.69
N TRP A 43 -32.78 6.37 -38.69
CA TRP A 43 -33.62 7.46 -38.09
C TRP A 43 -34.82 7.04 -37.18
N THR A 44 -35.25 7.72 -36.09
CA THR A 44 -35.11 9.11 -35.60
C THR A 44 -35.51 9.23 -34.11
N LYS A 45 -35.10 10.35 -33.48
CA LYS A 45 -35.42 10.92 -32.15
C LYS A 45 -36.86 10.73 -31.62
N LEU A 46 -36.98 10.61 -30.29
CA LEU A 46 -37.75 11.57 -29.46
C LEU A 46 -37.47 11.41 -27.95
N GLN A 47 -37.23 12.56 -27.30
CA GLN A 47 -37.22 12.76 -25.85
C GLN A 47 -38.66 12.65 -25.30
N SER A 48 -38.83 12.19 -24.07
CA SER A 48 -39.43 13.01 -23.01
C SER A 48 -39.54 12.26 -21.67
N SER A 49 -39.12 13.00 -20.65
CA SER A 49 -39.51 12.91 -19.25
C SER A 49 -40.99 13.26 -19.04
N CYS A 50 -41.69 12.57 -18.13
CA CYS A 50 -42.46 13.21 -17.06
C CYS A 50 -43.11 12.20 -16.11
N SER A 51 -42.82 12.41 -14.83
CA SER A 51 -43.71 12.28 -13.69
C SER A 51 -45.05 13.00 -13.89
N PHE A 52 -46.16 12.43 -13.41
CA PHE A 52 -47.12 13.18 -12.59
C PHE A 52 -48.12 12.29 -11.86
N SER A 53 -48.48 12.76 -10.67
CA SER A 53 -49.49 12.34 -9.70
C SER A 53 -50.93 12.58 -10.18
N TYR A 54 -51.92 11.98 -9.50
CA TYR A 54 -53.23 12.63 -9.28
C TYR A 54 -53.93 12.11 -8.01
N ARG A 55 -54.50 13.07 -7.27
CA ARG A 55 -55.47 12.94 -6.16
C ARG A 55 -56.89 12.63 -6.69
N ASN A 56 -57.75 12.09 -5.83
CA ASN A 56 -59.19 12.43 -5.67
C ASN A 56 -59.76 11.63 -4.46
N THR A 57 -60.16 12.24 -3.34
CA THR A 57 -61.48 12.83 -2.95
C THR A 57 -62.68 11.85 -2.91
N ILE A 58 -63.31 11.76 -1.72
CA ILE A 58 -64.44 10.92 -1.27
C ILE A 58 -65.80 11.63 -1.49
N PRO A 59 -66.95 10.92 -1.55
CA PRO A 59 -68.00 11.15 -0.53
C PRO A 59 -68.82 9.91 -0.05
N VAL A 60 -68.91 9.78 1.28
CA VAL A 60 -70.06 9.55 2.21
C VAL A 60 -71.21 8.54 1.89
N GLN A 61 -71.41 7.55 2.78
CA GLN A 61 -72.67 7.33 3.55
C GLN A 61 -72.50 6.41 4.78
N ARG A 62 -73.45 6.51 5.72
CA ARG A 62 -73.40 6.35 7.20
C ARG A 62 -73.72 4.95 7.76
N SER A 63 -73.34 4.77 9.04
CA SER A 63 -73.94 3.91 10.11
C SER A 63 -73.58 2.42 10.08
N THR A 64 -73.26 1.69 11.17
CA THR A 64 -73.43 1.85 12.64
C THR A 64 -72.65 0.74 13.40
N ALA A 65 -72.31 0.99 14.68
CA ALA A 65 -71.95 0.04 15.77
C ALA A 65 -70.60 -0.73 15.63
N ILE A 66 -69.52 -0.27 16.27
CA ILE A 66 -69.03 -0.61 17.63
C ILE A 66 -68.71 -2.11 17.79
N GLU A 67 -67.42 -2.44 17.67
CA GLU A 67 -66.69 -3.34 18.57
C GLU A 67 -65.21 -2.94 18.50
N GLU A 68 -64.62 -2.65 19.66
CA GLU A 68 -63.29 -2.08 19.83
C GLU A 68 -62.20 -3.03 19.30
N ALA A 69 -61.63 -2.69 18.14
CA ALA A 69 -60.35 -3.21 17.71
C ALA A 69 -59.27 -2.21 18.14
N VAL A 70 -58.55 -2.55 19.20
CA VAL A 70 -57.36 -1.83 19.66
C VAL A 70 -56.31 -1.86 18.53
N GLU A 71 -56.05 -0.70 17.94
CA GLU A 71 -54.96 -0.47 16.99
C GLU A 71 -53.65 -0.35 17.77
N THR A 72 -52.68 -1.22 17.52
CA THR A 72 -51.30 -1.07 18.02
C THR A 72 -50.33 -1.13 16.86
N SER A 73 -49.79 0.02 16.46
CA SER A 73 -48.67 0.14 15.51
C SER A 73 -47.40 0.67 16.18
N SER A 74 -47.13 0.32 17.44
CA SER A 74 -45.93 0.79 18.15
C SER A 74 -45.37 -0.15 19.23
N ASP A 75 -45.68 -1.46 19.20
CA ASP A 75 -45.30 -2.40 20.28
C ASP A 75 -44.63 -3.70 19.78
N GLU A 76 -44.09 -3.71 18.55
CA GLU A 76 -43.39 -4.90 18.02
C GLU A 76 -42.08 -5.23 18.75
N SER A 77 -41.47 -4.25 19.41
CA SER A 77 -40.17 -4.42 20.09
C SER A 77 -40.23 -5.23 21.40
N LYS A 78 -41.42 -5.63 21.89
CA LYS A 78 -41.57 -6.31 23.18
C LYS A 78 -41.70 -7.82 23.10
N PHE A 79 -41.76 -8.40 21.90
CA PHE A 79 -42.05 -9.82 21.71
C PHE A 79 -40.91 -10.56 21.01
N ILE A 80 -40.59 -11.75 21.52
CA ILE A 80 -39.60 -12.68 20.98
C ILE A 80 -40.31 -13.87 20.35
N GLU A 81 -39.95 -14.21 19.12
CA GLU A 81 -40.48 -15.38 18.41
C GLU A 81 -39.85 -16.69 18.89
N ILE A 82 -40.66 -17.65 19.34
CA ILE A 82 -40.14 -18.91 19.90
C ILE A 82 -40.45 -20.14 19.03
N GLY A 83 -41.41 -20.06 18.12
CA GLY A 83 -41.74 -21.17 17.22
C GLY A 83 -42.91 -20.86 16.29
N TYR A 84 -43.11 -21.70 15.28
CA TYR A 84 -44.22 -21.56 14.34
C TYR A 84 -45.14 -22.79 14.37
N ILE A 85 -46.44 -22.55 14.24
CA ILE A 85 -47.45 -23.59 14.19
C ILE A 85 -47.50 -24.15 12.78
N SER A 86 -47.12 -25.43 12.65
CA SER A 86 -46.91 -26.09 11.35
C SER A 86 -48.11 -26.88 10.85
N THR A 87 -48.73 -27.69 11.71
CA THR A 87 -49.87 -28.53 11.36
C THR A 87 -50.72 -28.82 12.60
N VAL A 88 -51.97 -29.24 12.40
CA VAL A 88 -52.80 -29.81 13.47
C VAL A 88 -52.35 -31.23 13.80
N HIS A 89 -52.54 -31.66 15.05
CA HIS A 89 -52.25 -32.99 15.55
C HIS A 89 -53.48 -33.55 16.30
N GLY A 90 -53.78 -34.83 16.09
CA GLY A 90 -54.90 -35.49 16.76
C GLY A 90 -56.29 -34.97 16.37
N ILE A 91 -57.29 -35.33 17.17
CA ILE A 91 -58.70 -34.93 17.02
C ILE A 91 -59.17 -33.95 18.11
N GLN A 92 -58.32 -33.67 19.10
CA GLN A 92 -58.61 -32.83 20.27
C GLN A 92 -57.96 -31.44 20.16
N GLY A 93 -57.89 -30.87 18.95
CA GLY A 93 -57.38 -29.52 18.75
C GLY A 93 -55.87 -29.30 18.97
N GLU A 94 -55.06 -30.35 19.19
CA GLU A 94 -53.62 -30.21 19.45
C GLU A 94 -52.86 -29.67 18.21
N LEU A 95 -51.77 -28.95 18.45
CA LEU A 95 -51.00 -28.25 17.42
C LEU A 95 -49.54 -28.68 17.40
N ARG A 96 -48.99 -28.89 16.21
CA ARG A 96 -47.58 -29.17 16.00
C ARG A 96 -46.80 -27.88 15.78
N VAL A 97 -45.90 -27.56 16.68
CA VAL A 97 -45.01 -26.40 16.65
C VAL A 97 -43.62 -26.83 16.23
N LYS A 98 -42.99 -26.07 15.33
CA LYS A 98 -41.56 -26.19 15.09
C LYS A 98 -40.83 -25.11 15.89
N PRO A 99 -39.94 -25.50 16.82
CA PRO A 99 -39.25 -24.55 17.67
C PRO A 99 -38.28 -23.72 16.85
N THR A 100 -38.13 -22.48 17.27
CA THR A 100 -37.24 -21.47 16.69
C THR A 100 -36.30 -20.88 17.77
N THR A 101 -36.49 -21.32 19.01
CA THR A 101 -35.70 -20.99 20.20
C THR A 101 -34.75 -22.13 20.56
N ASP A 102 -33.64 -21.79 21.22
CA ASP A 102 -32.69 -22.73 21.82
C ASP A 102 -33.21 -23.40 23.11
N PHE A 103 -34.30 -22.88 23.70
CA PHE A 103 -34.91 -23.40 24.95
C PHE A 103 -36.32 -23.97 24.74
N PRO A 104 -36.52 -24.93 23.82
CA PRO A 104 -37.86 -25.38 23.48
C PRO A 104 -38.55 -26.14 24.63
N GLU A 105 -37.78 -26.84 25.47
CA GLU A 105 -38.33 -27.53 26.65
C GLU A 105 -38.94 -26.55 27.65
N LEU A 106 -38.19 -25.51 28.03
CA LEU A 106 -38.67 -24.46 28.93
C LEU A 106 -39.90 -23.73 28.35
N ARG A 107 -39.91 -23.49 27.03
CA ARG A 107 -40.95 -22.66 26.40
C ARG A 107 -42.24 -23.40 26.10
N PHE A 108 -42.17 -24.69 25.78
CA PHE A 108 -43.32 -25.46 25.31
C PHE A 108 -43.77 -26.55 26.29
N ALA A 109 -42.94 -26.99 27.26
CA ALA A 109 -43.39 -27.95 28.27
C ALA A 109 -44.08 -27.29 29.47
N THR A 110 -43.73 -26.05 29.79
CA THR A 110 -44.29 -25.32 30.94
C THR A 110 -45.55 -24.55 30.56
N PRO A 111 -46.70 -24.80 31.22
CA PRO A 111 -47.94 -24.06 30.99
C PRO A 111 -47.81 -22.55 31.24
N GLY A 112 -48.67 -21.74 30.64
CA GLY A 112 -48.79 -20.30 30.91
C GLY A 112 -49.03 -19.43 29.67
N SER A 113 -49.12 -18.10 29.87
CA SER A 113 -49.43 -17.14 28.81
C SER A 113 -48.39 -17.16 27.68
N ARG A 114 -48.88 -17.20 26.44
CA ARG A 114 -48.13 -17.04 25.20
C ARG A 114 -48.90 -16.09 24.29
N TRP A 115 -48.25 -15.60 23.24
CA TRP A 115 -48.90 -14.75 22.26
C TRP A 115 -48.84 -15.40 20.88
N LEU A 116 -49.94 -15.39 20.14
CA LEU A 116 -49.97 -15.82 18.76
C LEU A 116 -50.03 -14.60 17.85
N ARG A 117 -49.10 -14.55 16.90
CA ARG A 117 -49.15 -13.61 15.78
C ARG A 117 -49.73 -14.31 14.57
N ASP A 118 -50.90 -13.84 14.15
CA ASP A 118 -51.63 -14.33 12.98
C ASP A 118 -51.74 -13.23 11.91
N ARG A 119 -51.87 -13.63 10.65
CA ARG A 119 -52.04 -12.76 9.48
C ARG A 119 -53.43 -12.97 8.90
N VAL A 120 -54.38 -12.15 9.34
CA VAL A 120 -55.76 -12.16 8.83
C VAL A 120 -55.97 -10.96 7.90
N SER A 121 -56.31 -11.22 6.63
CA SER A 121 -56.58 -10.18 5.61
C SER A 121 -55.45 -9.15 5.43
N GLY A 122 -54.20 -9.58 5.55
CA GLY A 122 -53.01 -8.74 5.37
C GLY A 122 -52.69 -7.81 6.54
N LYS A 123 -53.43 -7.88 7.66
CA LYS A 123 -53.10 -7.20 8.91
C LYS A 123 -52.59 -8.21 9.93
N GLU A 124 -51.51 -7.87 10.63
CA GLU A 124 -50.98 -8.68 11.72
C GLU A 124 -51.78 -8.43 12.99
N ARG A 125 -52.17 -9.50 13.69
CA ARG A 125 -52.82 -9.43 15.00
C ARG A 125 -52.07 -10.30 15.98
N ILE A 126 -51.75 -9.73 17.14
CA ILE A 126 -51.18 -10.45 18.28
C ILE A 126 -52.30 -10.68 19.28
N ARG A 127 -52.51 -11.94 19.67
CA ARG A 127 -53.51 -12.34 20.66
C ARG A 127 -52.87 -13.18 21.76
N GLU A 128 -53.26 -12.95 23.00
CA GLU A 128 -52.83 -13.78 24.11
C GLU A 128 -53.57 -15.12 24.08
N VAL A 129 -52.84 -16.20 24.37
CA VAL A 129 -53.36 -17.56 24.52
C VAL A 129 -52.70 -18.22 25.71
N GLU A 130 -53.41 -19.08 26.42
CA GLU A 130 -52.84 -19.84 27.52
C GLU A 130 -52.39 -21.22 27.02
N LEU A 131 -51.10 -21.53 27.17
CA LEU A 131 -50.57 -22.86 26.88
C LEU A 131 -50.91 -23.79 28.05
N VAL A 132 -51.70 -24.84 27.79
CA VAL A 132 -52.17 -25.79 28.81
C VAL A 132 -51.20 -26.94 28.99
N GLU A 133 -50.76 -27.53 27.88
CA GLU A 133 -49.83 -28.66 27.89
C GLU A 133 -48.95 -28.60 26.64
N GLY A 134 -47.70 -29.02 26.76
CA GLY A 134 -46.90 -29.35 25.59
C GLY A 134 -45.89 -30.45 25.84
N ARG A 135 -45.68 -31.26 24.81
CA ARG A 135 -44.79 -32.43 24.84
C ARG A 135 -43.93 -32.51 23.59
N GLY A 136 -42.70 -32.97 23.75
CA GLY A 136 -41.80 -33.21 22.63
C GLY A 136 -42.30 -34.37 21.76
N HIS A 137 -42.27 -34.21 20.44
CA HIS A 137 -42.61 -35.29 19.53
C HIS A 137 -41.43 -36.26 19.37
N HIS A 138 -41.55 -37.48 19.88
CA HIS A 138 -40.51 -38.50 19.69
C HIS A 138 -40.30 -38.77 18.19
N GLY A 139 -39.06 -38.61 17.70
CA GLY A 139 -38.66 -38.88 16.32
C GLY A 139 -38.73 -37.71 15.32
N GLN A 140 -39.26 -36.53 15.69
CA GLN A 140 -39.24 -35.32 14.84
C GLN A 140 -38.84 -34.09 15.66
N LYS A 141 -38.07 -33.16 15.08
CA LYS A 141 -37.74 -31.87 15.72
C LYS A 141 -38.98 -30.96 15.76
N GLY A 142 -39.90 -31.24 16.68
CA GLY A 142 -41.16 -30.52 16.83
C GLY A 142 -41.83 -30.82 18.17
N TRP A 143 -42.72 -29.92 18.57
CA TRP A 143 -43.49 -29.95 19.81
C TRP A 143 -44.96 -30.10 19.49
N ILE A 144 -45.69 -30.83 20.33
CA ILE A 144 -47.15 -30.88 20.30
C ILE A 144 -47.62 -30.04 21.47
N VAL A 145 -48.48 -29.06 21.22
CA VAL A 145 -48.99 -28.12 22.24
C VAL A 145 -50.51 -28.04 22.17
N SER A 146 -51.12 -27.77 23.31
CA SER A 146 -52.56 -27.53 23.47
C SER A 146 -52.77 -26.17 24.13
N PHE A 147 -53.64 -25.35 23.55
CA PHE A 147 -54.00 -24.04 24.08
C PHE A 147 -55.39 -24.07 24.69
N ASP A 148 -55.60 -23.28 25.72
CA ASP A 148 -56.91 -23.11 26.35
C ASP A 148 -57.92 -22.55 25.34
N GLY A 149 -59.11 -23.16 25.29
CA GLY A 149 -60.19 -22.79 24.37
C GLY A 149 -60.02 -23.26 22.92
N ILE A 150 -59.13 -24.22 22.63
CA ILE A 150 -58.95 -24.82 21.30
C ILE A 150 -59.05 -26.34 21.38
N ASP A 151 -60.28 -26.84 21.38
CA ASP A 151 -60.55 -28.27 21.59
C ASP A 151 -60.92 -28.99 20.29
N THR A 152 -61.18 -28.26 19.21
CA THR A 152 -61.60 -28.82 17.92
C THR A 152 -60.54 -28.70 16.82
N VAL A 153 -60.57 -29.64 15.87
CA VAL A 153 -59.66 -29.65 14.72
C VAL A 153 -59.88 -28.43 13.83
N GLU A 154 -61.13 -27.97 13.71
CA GLU A 154 -61.52 -26.80 12.92
C GLU A 154 -60.90 -25.51 13.47
N GLU A 155 -60.93 -25.31 14.80
CA GLU A 155 -60.31 -24.15 15.47
C GLU A 155 -58.79 -24.22 15.36
N ALA A 156 -58.19 -25.38 15.60
CA ALA A 156 -56.75 -25.59 15.47
C ALA A 156 -56.24 -25.30 14.05
N ARG A 157 -57.01 -25.66 13.01
CA ARG A 157 -56.66 -25.38 11.61
C ARG A 157 -56.55 -23.88 11.31
N GLN A 158 -57.30 -23.03 12.00
CA GLN A 158 -57.23 -21.58 11.81
C GLN A 158 -55.88 -21.00 12.28
N LEU A 159 -55.16 -21.71 13.16
CA LEU A 159 -53.89 -21.25 13.72
C LEU A 159 -52.66 -21.77 12.99
N VAL A 160 -52.86 -22.68 12.04
CA VAL A 160 -51.75 -23.19 11.24
C VAL A 160 -51.16 -22.03 10.42
N GLY A 161 -49.87 -21.78 10.61
CA GLY A 161 -49.16 -20.63 10.03
C GLY A 161 -48.91 -19.48 11.00
N SER A 162 -49.52 -19.48 12.20
CA SER A 162 -49.25 -18.47 13.23
C SER A 162 -47.88 -18.66 13.89
N THR A 163 -47.26 -17.56 14.35
CA THR A 163 -46.01 -17.57 15.14
C THR A 163 -46.33 -17.46 16.63
N ILE A 164 -45.70 -18.28 17.45
CA ILE A 164 -45.76 -18.20 18.90
C ILE A 164 -44.68 -17.24 19.39
N LEU A 165 -45.09 -16.31 20.25
CA LEU A 165 -44.29 -15.25 20.84
C LEU A 165 -44.30 -15.34 22.37
N VAL A 166 -43.23 -14.82 22.99
CA VAL A 166 -43.13 -14.53 24.44
C VAL A 166 -42.70 -13.08 24.62
N ARG A 167 -42.86 -12.52 25.81
CA ARG A 167 -42.35 -11.17 26.08
C ARG A 167 -40.84 -11.19 26.24
N GLU A 168 -40.21 -10.06 25.93
CA GLU A 168 -38.77 -9.87 26.09
C GLU A 168 -38.31 -9.95 27.57
N GLU A 169 -39.19 -9.57 28.50
CA GLU A 169 -38.95 -9.67 29.95
C GLU A 169 -38.85 -11.11 30.46
N ASP A 170 -39.41 -12.08 29.72
CA ASP A 170 -39.39 -13.50 30.07
C ASP A 170 -38.10 -14.21 29.60
N ARG A 171 -37.01 -13.48 29.32
CA ARG A 171 -35.72 -14.07 28.92
C ARG A 171 -35.12 -14.88 30.09
N PRO A 172 -34.74 -16.16 29.88
CA PRO A 172 -34.03 -16.93 30.88
C PRO A 172 -32.70 -16.27 31.24
N VAL A 173 -32.31 -16.39 32.50
CA VAL A 173 -30.95 -16.05 32.93
C VAL A 173 -30.01 -17.11 32.34
N LEU A 174 -28.96 -16.66 31.66
CA LEU A 174 -27.94 -17.52 31.07
C LEU A 174 -26.83 -17.83 32.10
N ASP A 175 -26.10 -18.92 31.86
CA ASP A 175 -24.94 -19.28 32.67
C ASP A 175 -23.75 -18.32 32.41
N GLU A 176 -22.77 -18.31 33.32
CA GLU A 176 -21.57 -17.48 33.15
C GLU A 176 -20.82 -17.82 31.84
N GLY A 177 -20.60 -16.81 31.00
CA GLY A 177 -19.93 -16.96 29.70
C GLY A 177 -20.86 -17.28 28.52
N GLU A 178 -22.18 -17.33 28.75
CA GLU A 178 -23.19 -17.41 27.70
C GLU A 178 -23.82 -16.02 27.45
N PHE A 179 -24.02 -15.69 26.19
CA PHE A 179 -24.53 -14.37 25.79
C PHE A 179 -25.62 -14.50 24.72
N TYR A 180 -26.63 -13.64 24.77
CA TYR A 180 -27.59 -13.56 23.67
C TYR A 180 -26.95 -12.86 22.47
N THR A 181 -27.08 -13.44 21.28
CA THR A 181 -26.56 -12.86 20.03
C THR A 181 -26.98 -11.39 19.82
N PRO A 182 -28.25 -10.99 20.02
CA PRO A 182 -28.67 -9.59 19.87
C PRO A 182 -27.99 -8.62 20.83
N ASP A 183 -27.60 -9.08 22.02
CA ASP A 183 -26.99 -8.22 23.02
C ASP A 183 -25.51 -7.90 22.66
N LEU A 184 -24.84 -8.81 21.95
CA LEU A 184 -23.47 -8.66 21.43
C LEU A 184 -23.38 -7.70 20.23
N VAL A 185 -24.44 -7.60 19.43
CA VAL A 185 -24.48 -6.70 18.27
C VAL A 185 -24.48 -5.25 18.73
N GLY A 186 -23.60 -4.44 18.13
CA GLY A 186 -23.40 -3.04 18.48
C GLY A 186 -22.43 -2.78 19.64
N MET A 187 -21.81 -3.82 20.22
CA MET A 187 -20.76 -3.64 21.23
C MET A 187 -19.48 -3.04 20.64
N ARG A 188 -18.81 -2.16 21.41
CA ARG A 188 -17.50 -1.61 21.05
C ARG A 188 -16.40 -2.63 21.32
N VAL A 189 -15.49 -2.80 20.37
CA VAL A 189 -14.36 -3.73 20.44
C VAL A 189 -13.09 -2.96 20.76
N ILE A 190 -12.40 -3.34 21.83
CA ILE A 190 -11.21 -2.65 22.37
C ILE A 190 -10.06 -3.64 22.52
N LEU A 191 -8.83 -3.25 22.18
CA LEU A 191 -7.63 -4.06 22.43
C LEU A 191 -7.30 -4.06 23.93
N LYS A 192 -7.17 -5.23 24.54
CA LYS A 192 -6.86 -5.35 25.98
C LYS A 192 -5.48 -4.78 26.35
N ASP A 193 -4.50 -4.91 25.46
CA ASP A 193 -3.11 -4.52 25.73
C ASP A 193 -2.89 -3.00 25.66
N THR A 194 -3.52 -2.33 24.69
CA THR A 194 -3.32 -0.90 24.39
C THR A 194 -4.51 -0.03 24.81
N ASN A 195 -5.63 -0.65 25.17
CA ASN A 195 -6.91 0.00 25.43
C ASN A 195 -7.42 0.84 24.24
N GLU A 196 -7.00 0.49 23.02
CA GLU A 196 -7.35 1.18 21.78
C GLU A 196 -8.68 0.67 21.21
N ALA A 197 -9.53 1.59 20.73
CA ALA A 197 -10.81 1.25 20.12
C ALA A 197 -10.63 0.74 18.68
N VAL A 198 -10.90 -0.55 18.47
CA VAL A 198 -10.74 -1.23 17.18
C VAL A 198 -11.93 -0.96 16.27
N GLY A 199 -13.15 -1.05 16.81
CA GLY A 199 -14.34 -1.09 15.98
C GLY A 199 -15.62 -1.41 16.73
N THR A 200 -16.66 -1.79 15.98
CA THR A 200 -17.99 -2.15 16.50
C THR A 200 -18.45 -3.48 15.91
N VAL A 201 -19.07 -4.34 16.72
CA VAL A 201 -19.67 -5.61 16.25
C VAL A 201 -20.92 -5.30 15.42
N ILE A 202 -20.96 -5.78 14.18
CA ILE A 202 -22.12 -5.65 13.28
C ILE A 202 -23.02 -6.88 13.38
N ASP A 203 -22.44 -8.07 13.48
CA ASP A 203 -23.19 -9.33 13.39
C ASP A 203 -22.41 -10.49 14.02
N VAL A 204 -23.08 -11.60 14.32
CA VAL A 204 -22.51 -12.83 14.90
C VAL A 204 -22.97 -14.05 14.10
N PHE A 205 -22.02 -14.84 13.61
CA PHE A 205 -22.27 -16.00 12.77
C PHE A 205 -21.87 -17.29 13.47
N ASN A 206 -22.81 -18.24 13.56
CA ASN A 206 -22.49 -19.59 14.01
C ASN A 206 -21.99 -20.43 12.83
N SER A 207 -20.72 -20.82 12.84
CA SER A 207 -20.09 -21.58 11.75
C SER A 207 -20.17 -23.11 11.94
N GLY A 208 -20.92 -23.58 12.93
CA GLY A 208 -21.00 -24.99 13.35
C GLY A 208 -19.79 -25.49 14.16
N ALA A 209 -18.63 -24.84 14.04
CA ALA A 209 -17.44 -25.11 14.85
C ALA A 209 -17.27 -24.13 16.03
N GLY A 210 -17.97 -22.99 15.98
CA GLY A 210 -17.95 -21.92 16.97
C GLY A 210 -18.59 -20.65 16.41
N ASP A 211 -18.71 -19.63 17.25
CA ASP A 211 -19.27 -18.33 16.87
C ASP A 211 -18.18 -17.38 16.35
N LEU A 212 -18.52 -16.62 15.31
CA LEU A 212 -17.64 -15.65 14.65
C LEU A 212 -18.29 -14.27 14.69
N LEU A 213 -17.61 -13.30 15.31
CA LEU A 213 -18.01 -11.90 15.32
C LEU A 213 -17.58 -11.23 14.01
N GLN A 214 -18.49 -10.45 13.43
CA GLN A 214 -18.18 -9.54 12.33
C GLN A 214 -17.98 -8.13 12.91
N VAL A 215 -16.75 -7.61 12.84
CA VAL A 215 -16.37 -6.31 13.41
C VAL A 215 -16.12 -5.30 12.30
N MET A 216 -16.78 -4.14 12.37
CA MET A 216 -16.46 -2.96 11.57
C MET A 216 -15.30 -2.23 12.22
N LEU A 217 -14.16 -2.16 11.55
CA LEU A 217 -13.05 -1.34 12.00
C LEU A 217 -13.42 0.14 11.89
N ASN A 218 -13.04 0.91 12.91
CA ASN A 218 -13.13 2.36 12.84
C ASN A 218 -12.24 2.88 11.70
N PRO A 219 -12.68 3.87 10.92
CA PRO A 219 -11.81 4.57 9.99
C PRO A 219 -10.87 5.47 10.81
N SER A 220 -9.75 4.91 11.28
CA SER A 220 -8.68 5.65 11.94
C SER A 220 -7.34 5.42 11.24
N GLU A 221 -6.51 6.46 11.31
CA GLU A 221 -5.38 6.87 10.47
C GLU A 221 -4.13 5.97 10.49
N GLY A 222 -4.22 4.75 11.02
CA GLY A 222 -3.06 3.92 11.40
C GLY A 222 -2.51 2.92 10.37
N MET A 223 -3.03 2.84 9.14
CA MET A 223 -2.50 1.93 8.11
C MET A 223 -2.53 2.57 6.70
N VAL A 224 -1.69 3.59 6.50
CA VAL A 224 -1.28 4.05 5.18
C VAL A 224 -0.06 3.23 4.75
N GLY A 225 -0.32 2.12 4.07
CA GLY A 225 0.73 1.16 3.73
C GLY A 225 0.29 0.13 2.70
N THR A 226 -0.41 0.54 1.65
CA THR A 226 -0.43 -0.15 0.35
C THR A 226 -1.20 0.74 -0.63
N GLY A 227 -0.47 1.38 -1.54
CA GLY A 227 -1.06 2.25 -2.56
C GLY A 227 -2.07 1.49 -3.40
N LEU A 228 -3.31 1.97 -3.38
CA LEU A 228 -4.33 1.70 -4.38
C LEU A 228 -5.23 2.95 -4.44
N SER A 229 -5.26 3.54 -5.62
CA SER A 229 -5.99 4.75 -5.99
C SER A 229 -7.44 4.75 -5.50
N LYS A 230 -7.87 5.93 -5.05
CA LYS A 230 -9.26 6.31 -4.79
C LYS A 230 -10.22 5.65 -5.80
N SER A 231 -11.08 4.77 -5.29
CA SER A 231 -12.36 4.48 -5.93
C SER A 231 -13.40 5.26 -5.16
N GLU A 232 -13.86 6.36 -5.75
CA GLU A 232 -15.00 7.14 -5.30
C GLU A 232 -16.27 6.28 -5.38
N THR A 233 -16.63 5.59 -4.30
CA THR A 233 -18.02 5.19 -4.00
C THR A 233 -18.13 4.60 -2.59
N GLY A 234 -18.71 5.37 -1.68
CA GLY A 234 -19.28 4.89 -0.43
C GLY A 234 -18.29 4.56 0.69
N ILE A 235 -18.51 5.16 1.86
CA ILE A 235 -17.88 4.82 3.14
C ILE A 235 -18.26 3.37 3.47
N SER A 236 -17.50 2.40 2.98
CA SER A 236 -17.65 1.00 3.36
C SER A 236 -16.54 0.68 4.35
N GLY A 237 -16.88 0.70 5.64
CA GLY A 237 -15.95 0.36 6.72
C GLY A 237 -15.26 -0.99 6.49
N ARG A 238 -14.00 -1.11 6.90
CA ARG A 238 -13.22 -2.36 6.78
C ARG A 238 -13.83 -3.41 7.72
N LEU A 239 -14.20 -4.57 7.21
CA LEU A 239 -14.82 -5.66 7.99
C LEU A 239 -13.79 -6.73 8.35
N VAL A 240 -13.80 -7.19 9.59
CA VAL A 240 -12.93 -8.26 10.11
C VAL A 240 -13.75 -9.33 10.82
N TRP A 241 -13.35 -10.60 10.66
CA TRP A 241 -13.91 -11.73 11.38
C TRP A 241 -13.06 -12.05 12.62
N VAL A 242 -13.69 -12.10 13.79
CA VAL A 242 -13.04 -12.40 15.08
C VAL A 242 -13.73 -13.60 15.72
N PRO A 243 -13.04 -14.73 15.96
CA PRO A 243 -13.66 -15.86 16.65
C PRO A 243 -14.05 -15.49 18.09
N PHE A 244 -15.29 -15.78 18.48
CA PHE A 244 -15.82 -15.52 19.82
C PHE A 244 -15.47 -16.68 20.76
N VAL A 245 -14.23 -16.65 21.24
CA VAL A 245 -13.70 -17.62 22.18
C VAL A 245 -12.97 -16.89 23.30
N GLU A 246 -13.03 -17.41 24.51
CA GLU A 246 -12.45 -16.81 25.73
C GLU A 246 -10.96 -16.44 25.58
N ALA A 247 -10.21 -17.21 24.80
CA ALA A 247 -8.79 -16.92 24.52
C ALA A 247 -8.57 -15.65 23.68
N ILE A 248 -9.55 -15.25 22.86
CA ILE A 248 -9.49 -14.08 21.98
C ILE A 248 -10.34 -12.94 22.55
N VAL A 249 -11.46 -13.26 23.21
CA VAL A 249 -12.42 -12.32 23.80
C VAL A 249 -12.56 -12.63 25.29
N PRO A 250 -11.57 -12.30 26.13
CA PRO A 250 -11.59 -12.67 27.54
C PRO A 250 -12.68 -11.94 28.35
N ASP A 251 -12.93 -10.65 28.06
CA ASP A 251 -13.80 -9.82 28.88
C ASP A 251 -14.92 -9.19 28.04
N VAL A 252 -16.17 -9.37 28.48
CA VAL A 252 -17.38 -8.83 27.84
C VAL A 252 -18.18 -8.07 28.90
N ASP A 253 -18.24 -6.75 28.81
CA ASP A 253 -18.99 -5.89 29.74
C ASP A 253 -20.33 -5.48 29.11
N MET A 254 -21.40 -6.12 29.59
CA MET A 254 -22.77 -5.86 29.15
C MET A 254 -23.31 -4.50 29.59
N THR A 255 -22.81 -3.96 30.72
CA THR A 255 -23.26 -2.68 31.27
C THR A 255 -22.71 -1.52 30.44
N ARG A 256 -21.43 -1.60 30.05
CA ARG A 256 -20.74 -0.58 29.25
C ARG A 256 -20.88 -0.77 27.74
N ARG A 257 -21.40 -1.93 27.32
CA ARG A 257 -21.45 -2.43 25.93
C ARG A 257 -20.06 -2.45 25.28
N GLU A 258 -19.07 -2.96 26.02
CA GLU A 258 -17.66 -3.03 25.62
C GLU A 258 -17.15 -4.48 25.65
N MET A 259 -16.33 -4.82 24.67
CA MET A 259 -15.71 -6.14 24.51
C MET A 259 -14.21 -5.97 24.37
N HIS A 260 -13.45 -6.59 25.26
CA HIS A 260 -11.99 -6.55 25.22
C HIS A 260 -11.45 -7.77 24.49
N ILE A 261 -10.57 -7.55 23.53
CA ILE A 261 -9.98 -8.60 22.71
C ILE A 261 -8.46 -8.69 22.88
N THR A 262 -7.94 -9.90 22.81
CA THR A 262 -6.51 -10.25 22.77
C THR A 262 -6.25 -11.06 21.49
N PRO A 263 -6.31 -10.43 20.31
CA PRO A 263 -6.15 -11.14 19.05
C PRO A 263 -4.69 -11.61 18.85
N PRO A 264 -4.45 -12.81 18.28
CA PRO A 264 -3.14 -13.18 17.77
C PRO A 264 -2.62 -12.16 16.75
N LYS A 265 -1.29 -11.97 16.69
CA LYS A 265 -0.65 -11.05 15.74
C LYS A 265 -1.12 -11.33 14.31
N GLY A 266 -1.56 -10.28 13.61
CA GLY A 266 -2.04 -10.35 12.23
C GLY A 266 -3.51 -10.76 12.05
N LEU A 267 -4.25 -11.16 13.09
CA LEU A 267 -5.67 -11.55 12.93
C LEU A 267 -6.53 -10.43 12.32
N LEU A 268 -6.32 -9.19 12.77
CA LEU A 268 -7.00 -8.01 12.26
C LEU A 268 -6.58 -7.65 10.82
N GLU A 269 -5.43 -8.15 10.35
CA GLU A 269 -4.87 -7.92 9.02
C GLU A 269 -5.24 -9.03 8.02
N LEU A 270 -5.43 -10.27 8.49
CA LEU A 270 -5.71 -11.46 7.66
C LEU A 270 -6.97 -11.32 6.78
N ASN A 271 -7.91 -10.48 7.20
CA ASN A 271 -9.18 -10.25 6.50
C ASN A 271 -9.23 -8.94 5.70
N LEU A 272 -8.17 -8.13 5.71
CA LEU A 272 -8.04 -6.94 4.87
C LEU A 272 -7.86 -7.37 3.40
N ARG A 273 -8.98 -7.71 2.74
CA ARG A 273 -9.00 -7.98 1.31
C ARG A 273 -8.84 -6.64 0.57
N SER A 274 -7.59 -6.23 0.35
CA SER A 274 -7.26 -5.01 -0.39
C SER A 274 -7.63 -5.08 -1.88
N ASP A 275 -7.89 -6.28 -2.43
CA ASP A 275 -8.15 -6.47 -3.85
C ASP A 275 -9.52 -7.15 -4.10
N MET A 276 -10.48 -6.43 -4.68
CA MET A 276 -11.80 -6.96 -5.09
C MET A 276 -11.74 -7.93 -6.29
N ARG A 277 -10.56 -8.11 -6.91
CA ARG A 277 -10.40 -8.99 -8.09
C ARG A 277 -10.63 -10.47 -7.75
N SER A 278 -11.23 -11.17 -8.70
CA SER A 278 -11.49 -12.61 -8.60
C SER A 278 -10.19 -13.44 -8.53
N LYS A 279 -10.25 -14.64 -7.92
CA LYS A 279 -9.11 -15.59 -7.89
C LYS A 279 -8.52 -15.87 -9.28
N LYS A 280 -9.38 -15.87 -10.32
CA LYS A 280 -8.97 -16.08 -11.73
C LYS A 280 -8.14 -14.91 -12.27
N GLU A 281 -8.55 -13.68 -11.95
CA GLU A 281 -7.83 -12.47 -12.38
C GLU A 281 -6.48 -12.34 -11.71
N ARG A 282 -6.38 -12.67 -10.41
CA ARG A 282 -5.11 -12.67 -9.68
C ARG A 282 -4.10 -13.64 -10.27
N ARG A 283 -4.50 -14.90 -10.48
CA ARG A 283 -3.66 -15.91 -11.15
C ARG A 283 -3.23 -15.47 -12.55
N LYS A 284 -4.11 -14.81 -13.30
CA LYS A 284 -3.79 -14.26 -14.62
C LYS A 284 -2.76 -13.14 -14.54
N LEU A 285 -2.87 -12.26 -13.56
CA LEU A 285 -1.93 -11.17 -13.33
C LEU A 285 -0.56 -11.69 -12.88
N GLU A 286 -0.54 -12.59 -11.89
CA GLU A 286 0.68 -13.28 -11.41
C GLU A 286 1.38 -14.00 -12.56
N TRP A 287 0.63 -14.74 -13.38
CA TRP A 287 1.18 -15.40 -14.57
C TRP A 287 1.75 -14.39 -15.57
N LYS A 288 1.06 -13.28 -15.81
CA LYS A 288 1.54 -12.21 -16.70
C LYS A 288 2.83 -11.57 -16.17
N GLN A 289 2.90 -11.30 -14.87
CA GLN A 289 4.11 -10.78 -14.21
C GLN A 289 5.25 -11.79 -14.27
N ARG A 290 5.00 -13.07 -13.97
CA ARG A 290 5.99 -14.15 -14.06
C ARG A 290 6.53 -14.30 -15.48
N LYS A 291 5.66 -14.22 -16.49
CA LYS A 291 6.05 -14.28 -17.91
C LYS A 291 6.92 -13.09 -18.31
N LYS A 292 6.53 -11.86 -17.91
CA LYS A 292 7.34 -10.66 -18.15
C LYS A 292 8.71 -10.76 -17.48
N PHE A 293 8.75 -11.21 -16.23
CA PHE A 293 10.00 -11.41 -15.49
C PHE A 293 10.90 -12.44 -16.18
N GLN A 294 10.36 -13.59 -16.57
CA GLN A 294 11.11 -14.61 -17.31
C GLN A 294 11.68 -14.07 -18.64
N GLN A 295 10.91 -13.27 -19.38
CA GLN A 295 11.40 -12.62 -20.60
C GLN A 295 12.56 -11.65 -20.31
N ARG A 296 12.44 -10.83 -19.26
CA ARG A 296 13.53 -9.94 -18.81
C ARG A 296 14.77 -10.71 -18.40
N LEU A 297 14.62 -11.80 -17.65
CA LEU A 297 15.72 -12.66 -17.21
C LEU A 297 16.44 -13.30 -18.40
N ILE A 298 15.71 -13.80 -19.40
CA ILE A 298 16.30 -14.36 -20.62
C ILE A 298 17.09 -13.27 -21.38
N ALA A 299 16.53 -12.07 -21.52
CA ALA A 299 17.20 -10.96 -22.17
C ALA A 299 18.49 -10.53 -21.42
N ALA A 300 18.43 -10.42 -20.09
CA ALA A 300 19.58 -10.10 -19.26
C ALA A 300 20.67 -11.18 -19.34
N LYS A 301 20.29 -12.46 -19.26
CA LYS A 301 21.22 -13.59 -19.46
C LYS A 301 21.90 -13.55 -20.83
N LYS A 302 21.15 -13.20 -21.88
CA LYS A 302 21.71 -13.05 -23.23
C LYS A 302 22.77 -11.95 -23.29
N LYS A 303 22.50 -10.77 -22.72
CA LYS A 303 23.47 -9.67 -22.67
C LYS A 303 24.73 -10.04 -21.87
N LEU A 304 24.58 -10.70 -20.72
CA LEU A 304 25.72 -11.18 -19.92
C LEU A 304 26.53 -12.26 -20.66
N CYS A 305 25.87 -13.14 -21.41
CA CYS A 305 26.54 -14.09 -22.32
C CYS A 305 27.37 -13.38 -23.40
N GLU A 306 26.83 -12.31 -24.00
CA GLU A 306 27.53 -11.47 -25.00
C GLU A 306 28.75 -10.76 -24.39
N MET A 307 28.69 -10.43 -23.09
CA MET A 307 29.80 -9.90 -22.30
C MET A 307 30.72 -10.99 -21.70
N GLU A 308 30.54 -12.25 -22.11
CA GLU A 308 31.35 -13.40 -21.67
C GLU A 308 31.23 -13.75 -20.18
N GLN A 309 30.19 -13.29 -19.49
CA GLN A 309 29.93 -13.48 -18.05
C GLN A 309 29.11 -14.77 -17.75
N LYS A 310 29.44 -15.88 -18.40
CA LYS A 310 28.68 -17.14 -18.29
C LYS A 310 28.82 -17.82 -16.93
N HIS A 311 29.91 -17.54 -16.21
CA HIS A 311 30.21 -18.15 -14.90
C HIS A 311 29.15 -17.81 -13.85
N LEU A 312 28.49 -16.64 -13.95
CA LEU A 312 27.39 -16.24 -13.08
C LEU A 312 26.22 -17.23 -13.09
N PHE A 313 26.06 -18.02 -14.15
CA PHE A 313 24.93 -18.94 -14.26
C PHE A 313 25.16 -20.29 -13.60
N GLU A 314 26.38 -20.57 -13.13
CA GLU A 314 26.69 -21.81 -12.40
C GLU A 314 25.87 -21.90 -11.10
N GLY A 315 25.60 -20.77 -10.43
CA GLY A 315 24.75 -20.72 -9.24
C GLY A 315 23.33 -21.29 -9.44
N PHE A 316 22.78 -21.19 -10.66
CA PHE A 316 21.44 -21.74 -10.95
C PHE A 316 21.37 -23.26 -10.90
N ARG A 317 22.51 -23.96 -11.02
CA ARG A 317 22.56 -25.43 -11.03
C ARG A 317 22.55 -26.02 -9.63
N PHE A 318 23.13 -25.32 -8.65
CA PHE A 318 23.40 -25.85 -7.32
C PHE A 318 22.59 -25.18 -6.21
N GLY A 319 22.03 -23.99 -6.45
CA GLY A 319 21.27 -23.26 -5.43
C GLY A 319 19.85 -23.77 -5.20
N GLU A 320 19.34 -23.53 -4.00
CA GLU A 320 17.95 -23.76 -3.63
C GLU A 320 16.98 -22.82 -4.37
N LYS A 321 15.67 -22.98 -4.16
CA LYS A 321 14.67 -22.15 -4.86
C LYS A 321 14.83 -20.66 -4.54
N GLU A 322 15.10 -20.32 -3.29
CA GLU A 322 15.25 -18.94 -2.81
C GLU A 322 16.53 -18.30 -3.34
N GLN A 323 17.67 -18.98 -3.18
CA GLN A 323 18.97 -18.57 -3.72
C GLN A 323 18.93 -18.34 -5.24
N ARG A 324 18.27 -19.23 -5.99
CA ARG A 324 18.07 -19.06 -7.43
C ARG A 324 17.18 -17.87 -7.77
N SER A 325 16.19 -17.57 -6.91
CA SER A 325 15.36 -16.38 -7.09
C SER A 325 16.18 -15.11 -6.87
N MET A 326 16.97 -15.05 -5.79
CA MET A 326 17.84 -13.92 -5.48
C MET A 326 18.82 -13.63 -6.64
N LEU A 327 19.51 -14.67 -7.14
CA LEU A 327 20.42 -14.52 -8.28
C LEU A 327 19.69 -14.07 -9.55
N ALA A 328 18.47 -14.57 -9.80
CA ALA A 328 17.67 -14.15 -10.94
C ALA A 328 17.26 -12.67 -10.84
N ASP A 329 16.85 -12.24 -9.65
CA ASP A 329 16.47 -10.85 -9.38
C ASP A 329 17.67 -9.92 -9.59
N GLN A 330 18.83 -10.26 -9.02
CA GLN A 330 20.07 -9.49 -9.21
C GLN A 330 20.46 -9.40 -10.70
N ILE A 331 20.42 -10.49 -11.45
CA ILE A 331 20.75 -10.48 -12.89
C ILE A 331 19.78 -9.59 -13.69
N VAL A 332 18.50 -9.56 -13.32
CA VAL A 332 17.51 -8.70 -13.99
C VAL A 332 17.69 -7.22 -13.63
N THR A 333 18.15 -6.93 -12.41
CA THR A 333 18.35 -5.57 -11.91
C THR A 333 19.66 -4.95 -12.41
N VAL A 334 20.70 -5.74 -12.67
CA VAL A 334 21.99 -5.22 -13.18
C VAL A 334 21.80 -4.39 -14.44
N ASN A 335 22.25 -3.14 -14.39
CA ASN A 335 22.22 -2.22 -15.52
C ASN A 335 23.31 -2.55 -16.55
N SER A 336 23.03 -3.57 -17.37
CA SER A 336 23.93 -4.04 -18.44
C SER A 336 24.39 -2.94 -19.41
N SER A 337 23.53 -1.95 -19.69
CA SER A 337 23.86 -0.84 -20.60
C SER A 337 24.87 0.12 -19.98
N LEU A 338 24.66 0.47 -18.70
CA LEU A 338 25.60 1.32 -17.95
C LEU A 338 26.95 0.60 -17.71
N LEU A 339 26.92 -0.70 -17.43
CA LEU A 339 28.13 -1.51 -17.26
C LEU A 339 28.97 -1.59 -18.56
N GLN A 340 28.33 -1.79 -19.71
CA GLN A 340 29.01 -1.78 -21.01
C GLN A 340 29.67 -0.42 -21.28
N LEU A 341 28.98 0.66 -20.93
CA LEU A 341 29.52 2.00 -21.08
C LEU A 341 30.73 2.24 -20.17
N ALA A 342 30.62 1.85 -18.89
CA ALA A 342 31.71 1.97 -17.93
C ALA A 342 32.97 1.24 -18.44
N LEU A 343 32.81 0.01 -18.94
CA LEU A 343 33.88 -0.78 -19.54
C LEU A 343 34.54 -0.16 -20.78
N GLN A 344 33.80 0.62 -21.57
CA GLN A 344 34.34 1.31 -22.75
C GLN A 344 35.12 2.56 -22.36
N ASN A 345 34.59 3.36 -21.43
CA ASN A 345 35.18 4.62 -20.99
C ASN A 345 36.50 4.42 -20.21
N THR A 346 36.58 3.38 -19.38
CA THR A 346 37.74 3.15 -18.50
C THR A 346 38.97 2.65 -19.24
N GLN A 347 38.82 2.23 -20.50
CA GLN A 347 39.99 1.98 -21.36
C GLN A 347 40.70 3.29 -21.73
N MET A 348 40.06 4.45 -21.56
CA MET A 348 40.53 5.76 -22.00
C MET A 348 40.90 6.72 -20.85
N HIS A 349 40.29 6.59 -19.67
CA HIS A 349 40.47 7.53 -18.54
C HIS A 349 40.50 6.83 -17.18
N THR A 350 41.56 7.10 -16.39
CA THR A 350 41.74 6.54 -15.04
C THR A 350 41.60 7.58 -13.93
N GLU A 351 41.57 8.87 -14.28
CA GLU A 351 41.60 9.96 -13.30
C GLU A 351 40.19 10.35 -12.84
N ARG A 352 40.09 10.65 -11.54
CA ARG A 352 38.89 11.23 -10.92
C ARG A 352 38.58 12.58 -11.56
N TRP A 353 37.29 12.88 -11.70
CA TRP A 353 36.83 14.16 -12.23
C TRP A 353 37.23 15.33 -11.31
N ASP A 354 37.81 16.40 -11.88
CA ASP A 354 38.21 17.61 -11.15
C ASP A 354 37.55 18.86 -11.76
N LEU A 355 36.67 19.48 -10.97
CA LEU A 355 35.95 20.69 -11.35
C LEU A 355 36.89 21.89 -11.56
N SER A 356 37.95 22.01 -10.75
CA SER A 356 38.89 23.14 -10.81
C SER A 356 39.68 23.13 -12.13
N ASN A 357 40.13 21.95 -12.54
CA ASN A 357 40.79 21.74 -13.81
C ASN A 357 39.84 22.01 -14.98
N PHE A 358 38.57 21.57 -14.89
CA PHE A 358 37.58 21.84 -15.93
C PHE A 358 37.28 23.33 -16.10
N ILE A 359 37.05 24.05 -14.99
CA ILE A 359 36.80 25.50 -15.01
C ILE A 359 37.97 26.24 -15.66
N SER A 360 39.20 25.87 -15.28
CA SER A 360 40.42 26.46 -15.83
C SER A 360 40.60 26.16 -17.32
N ALA A 361 40.34 24.92 -17.76
CA ALA A 361 40.52 24.49 -19.15
C ALA A 361 39.48 25.10 -20.12
N LYS A 362 38.24 25.27 -19.68
CA LYS A 362 37.13 25.74 -20.53
C LYS A 362 36.94 27.26 -20.54
N GLN A 363 37.73 28.02 -19.76
CA GLN A 363 37.62 29.48 -19.61
C GLN A 363 36.16 29.93 -19.38
N LEU A 364 35.48 29.28 -18.43
CA LEU A 364 34.10 29.63 -18.09
C LEU A 364 33.98 31.11 -17.68
N LYS A 365 32.78 31.68 -17.87
CA LYS A 365 32.48 33.04 -17.40
C LYS A 365 32.78 33.14 -15.90
N ARG A 366 33.24 34.31 -15.47
CA ARG A 366 33.57 34.56 -14.05
C ARG A 366 32.38 34.20 -13.17
N PRO A 367 32.61 33.50 -12.04
CA PRO A 367 31.54 33.10 -11.14
C PRO A 367 30.80 34.31 -10.59
N PHE A 368 29.49 34.16 -10.41
CA PHE A 368 28.66 35.15 -9.75
C PHE A 368 28.85 35.01 -8.23
N SER A 369 29.59 35.95 -7.65
CA SER A 369 29.91 35.97 -6.22
C SER A 369 28.72 36.50 -5.40
N ILE A 370 28.30 35.71 -4.40
CA ILE A 370 27.24 36.04 -3.44
C ILE A 370 27.78 35.80 -2.03
N SER A 371 27.53 36.74 -1.11
CA SER A 371 27.85 36.55 0.31
C SER A 371 26.94 35.47 0.94
N LYS A 372 27.52 34.59 1.75
CA LYS A 372 26.80 33.52 2.47
C LYS A 372 25.61 34.04 3.29
N GLU A 373 25.69 35.26 3.83
CA GLU A 373 24.60 35.91 4.57
C GLU A 373 23.30 36.01 3.74
N CYS A 374 23.42 36.16 2.42
CA CYS A 374 22.28 36.24 1.49
C CYS A 374 21.55 34.91 1.29
N LEU A 375 22.11 33.80 1.76
CA LEU A 375 21.46 32.48 1.72
C LEU A 375 20.61 32.19 2.96
N THR A 376 20.78 32.98 4.03
CA THR A 376 20.01 32.79 5.26
C THR A 376 18.61 33.39 5.09
N PRO A 377 17.56 32.77 5.66
CA PRO A 377 16.19 33.32 5.65
C PRO A 377 16.09 34.74 6.21
N ARG A 378 17.05 35.15 7.07
CA ARG A 378 17.15 36.46 7.74
C ARG A 378 18.11 37.46 7.08
N GLY A 379 18.57 37.20 5.85
CA GLY A 379 19.46 38.12 5.13
C GLY A 379 18.90 39.55 5.09
N SER A 380 19.74 40.54 5.40
CA SER A 380 19.33 41.95 5.48
C SER A 380 18.81 42.47 4.13
N LYS A 381 17.62 43.08 4.13
CA LYS A 381 16.95 43.65 2.94
C LYS A 381 17.85 44.54 2.08
N GLU A 382 18.83 45.20 2.68
CA GLU A 382 19.71 46.19 2.03
C GLU A 382 20.76 45.58 1.06
N LYS A 383 21.19 44.33 1.24
CA LYS A 383 22.10 43.64 0.28
C LYS A 383 21.34 42.92 -0.84
N LEU A 384 20.05 42.63 -0.65
CA LEU A 384 19.20 42.00 -1.66
C LEU A 384 18.91 42.93 -2.85
N ASP A 385 19.02 44.25 -2.66
CA ASP A 385 18.71 45.27 -3.67
C ASP A 385 19.56 45.17 -4.95
N ARG A 386 20.83 44.73 -4.87
CA ARG A 386 21.67 44.51 -6.07
C ARG A 386 21.25 43.28 -6.88
N ASN A 387 20.62 42.30 -6.24
CA ASN A 387 20.23 41.02 -6.82
C ASN A 387 18.70 40.86 -6.90
N HIS A 388 17.97 41.96 -6.77
CA HIS A 388 16.50 41.96 -6.65
C HIS A 388 15.84 41.33 -7.88
N GLU A 389 16.40 41.51 -9.08
CA GLU A 389 15.88 40.90 -10.31
C GLU A 389 16.00 39.37 -10.28
N LEU A 390 17.16 38.84 -9.91
CA LEU A 390 17.40 37.40 -9.77
C LEU A 390 16.50 36.80 -8.68
N GLN A 391 16.40 37.47 -7.53
CA GLN A 391 15.53 37.04 -6.45
C GLN A 391 14.06 36.97 -6.92
N ARG A 392 13.58 38.00 -7.63
CA ARG A 392 12.21 38.05 -8.14
C ARG A 392 11.96 36.93 -9.17
N ALA A 393 12.90 36.70 -10.08
CA ALA A 393 12.81 35.61 -11.06
C ALA A 393 12.77 34.24 -10.38
N GLY A 394 13.64 34.03 -9.39
CA GLY A 394 13.68 32.81 -8.58
C GLY A 394 12.39 32.56 -7.81
N VAL A 395 11.93 33.54 -7.03
CA VAL A 395 10.67 33.43 -6.26
C VAL A 395 9.50 33.10 -7.18
N ARG A 396 9.43 33.73 -8.36
CA ARG A 396 8.40 33.44 -9.36
C ARG A 396 8.44 31.96 -9.78
N LEU A 397 9.59 31.43 -10.19
CA LEU A 397 9.73 30.03 -10.60
C LEU A 397 9.32 29.05 -9.49
N LEU A 398 9.74 29.34 -8.26
CA LEU A 398 9.41 28.50 -7.11
C LEU A 398 7.91 28.53 -6.80
N SER A 399 7.29 29.72 -6.82
CA SER A 399 5.85 29.89 -6.59
C SER A 399 4.97 29.28 -7.69
N GLU A 400 5.46 29.25 -8.93
CA GLU A 400 4.77 28.59 -10.06
C GLU A 400 4.95 27.07 -10.04
N GLY A 401 5.71 26.50 -9.09
CA GLY A 401 5.94 25.05 -8.98
C GLY A 401 6.86 24.48 -10.06
N LYS A 402 7.68 25.33 -10.71
CA LYS A 402 8.50 24.95 -11.88
C LYS A 402 9.84 24.31 -11.51
N HIS A 403 9.96 23.79 -10.30
CA HIS A 403 11.19 23.21 -9.80
C HIS A 403 10.94 21.87 -9.12
N ALA A 404 11.96 21.01 -9.16
CA ALA A 404 12.04 19.77 -8.37
C ALA A 404 13.41 19.67 -7.70
N VAL A 405 13.49 18.83 -6.68
CA VAL A 405 14.71 18.64 -5.88
C VAL A 405 15.07 17.15 -5.83
N VAL A 406 16.35 16.85 -6.05
CA VAL A 406 16.93 15.51 -5.92
C VAL A 406 18.06 15.60 -4.90
N VAL A 407 17.86 14.97 -3.74
CA VAL A 407 18.85 14.89 -2.66
C VAL A 407 19.57 13.56 -2.78
N VAL A 408 20.89 13.60 -2.91
CA VAL A 408 21.75 12.43 -2.95
C VAL A 408 22.44 12.30 -1.60
N VAL A 409 22.08 11.26 -0.86
CA VAL A 409 22.68 10.91 0.43
C VAL A 409 23.86 10.00 0.17
N SER A 410 25.06 10.47 0.51
CA SER A 410 26.24 9.62 0.47
C SER A 410 26.24 8.71 1.70
N GLY A 411 26.50 7.41 1.50
CA GLY A 411 26.64 6.49 2.63
C GLY A 411 27.74 6.97 3.58
N SER A 412 27.44 7.02 4.87
CA SER A 412 28.49 7.16 5.88
C SER A 412 29.42 5.96 5.74
N ASN A 413 30.72 6.18 5.51
CA ASN A 413 31.72 5.11 5.51
C ASN A 413 31.80 4.47 6.90
N SER A 414 30.84 3.62 7.26
CA SER A 414 31.02 2.62 8.31
C SER A 414 31.89 1.52 7.72
N GLN A 415 33.19 1.83 7.64
CA GLN A 415 34.29 0.93 7.94
C GLN A 415 34.00 -0.56 7.65
N GLU A 416 34.04 -0.95 6.37
CA GLU A 416 34.31 -2.35 5.97
C GLU A 416 35.82 -2.66 6.05
N ASP A 417 36.51 -2.15 7.07
CA ASP A 417 37.87 -2.57 7.41
C ASP A 417 37.77 -3.54 8.59
N GLY A 418 38.00 -4.82 8.31
CA GLY A 418 38.09 -5.89 9.29
C GLY A 418 39.32 -5.79 10.19
N SER A 419 39.49 -4.67 10.88
CA SER A 419 40.48 -4.53 11.95
C SER A 419 39.82 -4.04 13.23
N ILE A 420 40.04 -4.84 14.27
CA ILE A 420 39.57 -4.69 15.65
C ILE A 420 39.67 -3.22 16.10
N PRO A 421 38.61 -2.61 16.67
CA PRO A 421 38.70 -1.25 17.18
C PRO A 421 39.65 -1.25 18.38
N LYS A 422 40.83 -0.64 18.19
CA LYS A 422 41.66 -0.23 19.33
C LYS A 422 40.95 0.96 19.98
N ASN A 423 40.48 0.75 21.20
CA ASN A 423 40.10 1.81 22.13
C ASN A 423 41.18 2.89 22.13
N VAL A 424 40.85 4.06 21.58
CA VAL A 424 41.51 5.31 21.91
C VAL A 424 40.39 6.31 22.12
N ASP A 425 40.20 6.66 23.39
CA ASP A 425 39.30 7.70 23.83
C ASP A 425 39.66 9.01 23.12
N SER A 426 38.71 9.56 22.39
CA SER A 426 38.74 10.92 21.85
C SER A 426 37.31 11.42 21.80
N GLU A 427 36.88 12.01 22.91
CA GLU A 427 35.67 12.81 23.00
C GLU A 427 35.81 14.02 22.07
N SER A 428 35.03 14.06 20.97
CA SER A 428 34.41 15.23 20.34
C SER A 428 34.21 15.02 18.84
N GLU A 429 32.98 14.66 18.43
CA GLU A 429 32.27 15.21 17.26
C GLU A 429 30.93 14.45 17.16
N GLU A 430 29.82 15.16 17.39
CA GLU A 430 28.47 14.62 17.28
C GLU A 430 28.20 14.26 15.81
N ASN A 431 28.38 12.99 15.46
CA ASN A 431 27.97 12.47 14.15
C ASN A 431 26.44 12.50 14.06
N SER A 432 25.89 13.63 13.61
CA SER A 432 24.46 13.76 13.29
C SER A 432 24.09 12.71 12.24
N SER A 433 23.03 11.94 12.48
CA SER A 433 22.53 10.97 11.51
C SER A 433 22.08 11.69 10.23
N ASN A 434 22.29 11.10 9.05
CA ASN A 434 21.76 11.62 7.77
C ASN A 434 20.24 11.94 7.85
N ALA A 435 19.49 11.17 8.64
CA ALA A 435 18.07 11.44 8.90
C ALA A 435 17.84 12.74 9.66
N SER A 436 18.66 13.04 10.67
CA SER A 436 18.61 14.29 11.43
C SER A 436 18.98 15.49 10.57
N LEU A 437 20.02 15.34 9.74
CA LEU A 437 20.45 16.38 8.81
C LEU A 437 19.38 16.71 7.77
N LEU A 438 18.74 15.67 7.20
CA LEU A 438 17.62 15.85 6.28
C LEU A 438 16.41 16.48 6.98
N GLN A 439 16.15 16.10 8.24
CA GLN A 439 15.08 16.69 9.03
C GLN A 439 15.33 18.17 9.30
N GLU A 440 16.55 18.57 9.67
CA GLU A 440 16.96 19.97 9.85
C GLU A 440 16.77 20.75 8.54
N LEU A 441 17.24 20.19 7.42
CA LEU A 441 17.13 20.79 6.09
C LEU A 441 15.67 21.04 5.66
N LEU A 442 14.74 20.15 6.02
CA LEU A 442 13.32 20.28 5.70
C LEU A 442 12.55 21.16 6.69
N HIS A 443 12.99 21.24 7.95
CA HIS A 443 12.37 22.09 8.98
C HIS A 443 12.80 23.56 8.88
N ASP A 444 14.08 23.81 8.62
CA ASP A 444 14.64 25.18 8.55
C ASP A 444 14.12 25.95 7.34
N ASP A 445 13.66 25.23 6.32
CA ASP A 445 13.12 25.87 5.13
C ASP A 445 11.63 26.18 5.31
N GLU A 446 11.34 27.37 5.87
CA GLU A 446 10.00 27.99 5.88
C GLU A 446 9.34 28.03 4.47
N ARG A 447 10.08 27.73 3.40
CA ARG A 447 9.56 27.61 2.02
C ARG A 447 8.80 26.30 1.77
N PHE A 448 9.02 25.24 2.56
CA PHE A 448 8.16 24.04 2.57
C PHE A 448 7.00 24.18 3.59
N ALA A 449 7.13 25.08 4.57
CA ALA A 449 6.11 25.33 5.59
C ALA A 449 5.21 26.53 5.26
N LYS A 450 3.99 26.25 4.78
CA LYS A 450 2.79 27.13 4.76
C LYS A 450 3.03 28.66 4.66
N ILE A 451 3.18 29.18 3.44
CA ILE A 451 2.96 30.61 3.13
C ILE A 451 1.73 30.76 2.21
N LYS A 452 0.54 30.90 2.80
CA LYS A 452 -0.77 31.30 2.18
C LYS A 452 -1.31 30.47 0.98
N GLU A 453 -2.44 29.81 1.27
CA GLU A 453 -3.60 29.40 0.43
C GLU A 453 -3.44 28.71 -0.95
N GLU A 454 -2.32 28.81 -1.67
CA GLU A 454 -2.10 28.14 -2.98
C GLU A 454 -0.66 27.63 -3.13
N HIS A 455 -0.19 26.70 -2.28
CA HIS A 455 1.14 26.09 -2.50
C HIS A 455 1.09 24.95 -3.51
N VAL A 456 2.00 25.00 -4.49
CA VAL A 456 2.33 23.86 -5.35
C VAL A 456 3.37 23.01 -4.65
N SER A 457 2.99 21.79 -4.22
CA SER A 457 3.94 20.87 -3.58
C SER A 457 5.10 20.55 -4.52
N VAL A 458 6.32 20.75 -4.02
CA VAL A 458 7.58 20.53 -4.74
C VAL A 458 7.85 19.02 -4.85
N PRO A 459 8.13 18.51 -6.06
CA PRO A 459 8.58 17.13 -6.23
C PRO A 459 9.96 16.91 -5.61
N LEU A 460 10.08 15.91 -4.75
CA LEU A 460 11.32 15.58 -4.01
C LEU A 460 11.72 14.12 -4.27
N VAL A 461 12.95 13.91 -4.70
CA VAL A 461 13.55 12.58 -4.87
C VAL A 461 14.73 12.45 -3.92
N ILE A 462 14.73 11.42 -3.10
CA ILE A 462 15.82 11.09 -2.18
C ILE A 462 16.49 9.83 -2.69
N VAL A 463 17.77 9.94 -3.02
CA VAL A 463 18.62 8.81 -3.45
C VAL A 463 19.53 8.45 -2.29
N SER A 464 19.49 7.20 -1.82
CA SER A 464 20.33 6.75 -0.71
C SER A 464 20.71 5.27 -0.84
N PRO A 465 21.70 4.79 -0.05
CA PRO A 465 21.95 3.36 0.11
C PRO A 465 20.70 2.63 0.60
N SER A 466 20.50 1.37 0.19
CA SER A 466 19.31 0.59 0.55
C SER A 466 19.13 0.39 2.05
N GLN A 467 20.23 0.33 2.81
CA GLN A 467 20.19 0.19 4.26
C GLN A 467 19.63 1.44 4.95
N GLU A 468 19.78 2.62 4.35
CA GLU A 468 19.36 3.90 4.96
C GLU A 468 17.95 4.32 4.57
N ILE A 469 17.38 3.79 3.47
CA ILE A 469 16.06 4.21 2.95
C ILE A 469 14.97 4.16 4.02
N GLN A 470 14.91 3.08 4.82
CA GLN A 470 13.86 2.94 5.85
C GLN A 470 14.03 3.97 6.98
N SER A 471 15.28 4.21 7.40
CA SER A 471 15.61 5.22 8.42
C SER A 471 15.31 6.63 7.95
N LEU A 472 15.56 6.95 6.67
CA LEU A 472 15.24 8.25 6.07
C LEU A 472 13.73 8.43 5.83
N LYS A 473 13.01 7.35 5.54
CA LYS A 473 11.56 7.39 5.32
C LYS A 473 10.76 7.59 6.61
N LYS A 474 11.26 7.10 7.74
CA LYS A 474 10.57 7.18 9.03
C LYS A 474 10.23 8.63 9.46
N PRO A 475 11.16 9.61 9.45
CA PRO A 475 10.86 11.00 9.77
C PRO A 475 9.73 11.60 8.92
N PHE A 476 9.62 11.23 7.64
CA PHE A 476 8.52 11.69 6.79
C PHE A 476 7.17 11.15 7.26
N LEU A 477 7.09 9.88 7.67
CA LEU A 477 5.84 9.32 8.20
C LEU A 477 5.48 9.96 9.54
N ASP A 478 6.47 10.16 10.40
CA ASP A 478 6.29 10.71 11.75
C ASP A 478 5.87 12.19 11.73
N HIS A 479 6.21 12.93 10.66
CA HIS A 479 5.94 14.38 10.51
C HIS A 479 4.98 14.71 9.36
N ASP A 480 4.09 13.78 8.96
CA ASP A 480 3.10 13.97 7.89
C ASP A 480 3.71 14.55 6.60
N TYR A 481 4.79 13.91 6.15
CA TYR A 481 5.62 14.26 5.00
C TYR A 481 6.11 15.72 4.99
N PHE A 482 6.24 16.36 6.16
CA PHE A 482 6.62 17.77 6.28
C PHE A 482 5.70 18.71 5.47
N SER A 483 4.40 18.38 5.38
CA SER A 483 3.42 19.07 4.51
C SER A 483 3.64 18.94 3.00
N LEU A 484 4.57 18.07 2.56
CA LEU A 484 4.71 17.71 1.15
C LEU A 484 3.64 16.70 0.74
N ASP A 485 3.28 16.72 -0.54
CA ASP A 485 2.44 15.69 -1.14
C ASP A 485 3.23 14.37 -1.22
N SER A 486 2.79 13.38 -0.43
CA SER A 486 3.41 12.05 -0.39
C SER A 486 3.50 11.36 -1.77
N GLU A 487 2.63 11.70 -2.73
CA GLU A 487 2.69 11.15 -4.09
C GLU A 487 3.83 11.76 -4.92
N LYS A 488 4.40 12.89 -4.47
CA LYS A 488 5.50 13.62 -5.09
C LYS A 488 6.83 13.44 -4.35
N VAL A 489 6.90 12.51 -3.40
CA VAL A 489 8.13 12.16 -2.67
C VAL A 489 8.56 10.75 -3.04
N TRP A 490 9.72 10.60 -3.67
CA TRP A 490 10.28 9.31 -4.06
C TRP A 490 11.55 8.99 -3.28
N PHE A 491 11.64 7.76 -2.78
CA PHE A 491 12.87 7.21 -2.21
C PHE A 491 13.41 6.17 -3.18
N LEU A 492 14.62 6.39 -3.70
CA LEU A 492 15.28 5.53 -4.67
C LEU A 492 16.57 4.97 -4.07
N GLU A 493 16.83 3.70 -4.34
CA GLU A 493 18.14 3.10 -4.07
C GLU A 493 19.16 3.65 -5.06
N GLU A 494 20.36 3.96 -4.57
CA GLU A 494 21.49 4.37 -5.40
C GLU A 494 21.81 3.35 -6.51
N GLU A 495 22.28 3.82 -7.66
CA GLU A 495 22.66 2.94 -8.76
C GLU A 495 23.96 2.18 -8.39
N ARG A 496 23.94 0.85 -8.55
CA ARG A 496 25.08 -0.02 -8.25
C ARG A 496 25.52 -0.78 -9.50
N LEU A 497 26.83 -0.91 -9.69
CA LEU A 497 27.42 -1.71 -10.76
C LEU A 497 28.16 -2.92 -10.20
N PRO A 498 28.20 -4.04 -10.94
CA PRO A 498 29.02 -5.19 -10.57
C PRO A 498 30.51 -4.85 -10.49
N ILE A 499 31.19 -5.37 -9.47
CA ILE A 499 32.64 -5.27 -9.31
C ILE A 499 33.31 -6.28 -10.23
N LEU A 500 34.39 -5.86 -10.90
CA LEU A 500 35.08 -6.69 -11.89
C LEU A 500 36.50 -7.06 -11.50
N SER A 501 37.00 -8.20 -11.98
CA SER A 501 38.39 -8.61 -11.79
C SER A 501 39.39 -7.72 -12.55
N SER A 502 40.57 -7.53 -11.96
CA SER A 502 41.68 -6.74 -12.52
C SER A 502 42.73 -7.54 -13.31
N SER A 503 42.48 -8.83 -13.59
CA SER A 503 43.54 -9.77 -14.05
C SER A 503 44.36 -9.28 -15.26
N SER A 504 45.68 -9.29 -15.12
CA SER A 504 46.68 -8.80 -16.07
C SER A 504 47.08 -9.79 -17.19
N GLU A 505 46.48 -10.98 -17.27
CA GLU A 505 46.84 -11.95 -18.31
C GLU A 505 46.16 -11.63 -19.66
N GLU A 506 46.88 -11.93 -20.76
CA GLU A 506 46.77 -11.46 -22.15
C GLU A 506 45.43 -11.61 -22.90
N LYS A 507 44.31 -11.82 -22.20
CA LYS A 507 42.95 -11.67 -22.75
C LYS A 507 42.15 -10.77 -21.82
N LYS A 508 41.95 -9.51 -22.25
CA LYS A 508 41.08 -8.45 -21.67
C LYS A 508 39.66 -8.96 -21.29
N ARG A 509 39.53 -9.82 -20.30
CA ARG A 509 38.27 -10.41 -19.87
C ARG A 509 38.07 -10.13 -18.40
N HIS A 510 37.53 -8.95 -18.12
CA HIS A 510 37.03 -8.60 -16.81
C HIS A 510 35.88 -9.53 -16.43
N LYS A 511 36.03 -10.30 -15.34
CA LYS A 511 34.96 -11.16 -14.80
C LYS A 511 34.22 -10.43 -13.69
N ILE A 512 32.90 -10.49 -13.68
CA ILE A 512 32.09 -10.05 -12.55
C ILE A 512 32.38 -10.93 -11.34
N LEU A 513 32.73 -10.31 -10.22
CA LEU A 513 32.99 -11.01 -8.96
C LEU A 513 31.68 -11.38 -8.25
N LEU A 514 31.71 -12.52 -7.56
CA LEU A 514 30.60 -13.04 -6.77
C LEU A 514 30.95 -12.97 -5.28
N LYS A 515 30.04 -12.48 -4.45
CA LYS A 515 30.17 -12.54 -2.99
C LYS A 515 29.85 -13.95 -2.46
N SER A 516 28.93 -14.63 -3.12
CA SER A 516 28.60 -16.04 -2.90
C SER A 516 28.10 -16.64 -4.22
N PRO A 517 27.91 -17.97 -4.33
CA PRO A 517 27.46 -18.58 -5.60
C PRO A 517 26.12 -18.05 -6.16
N TRP A 518 25.37 -17.29 -5.36
CA TRP A 518 24.05 -16.72 -5.68
C TRP A 518 23.97 -15.21 -5.47
N GLU A 519 25.07 -14.54 -5.13
CA GLU A 519 25.12 -13.09 -4.87
C GLU A 519 26.28 -12.44 -5.65
N ILE A 520 25.95 -11.47 -6.50
CA ILE A 520 26.90 -10.66 -7.27
C ILE A 520 27.48 -9.59 -6.37
N LEU A 521 28.81 -9.41 -6.42
CA LEU A 521 29.48 -8.32 -5.72
C LEU A 521 29.23 -7.00 -6.48
N GLN A 522 28.74 -5.97 -5.79
CA GLN A 522 28.37 -4.69 -6.40
C GLN A 522 28.83 -3.51 -5.56
N SER A 523 29.26 -2.43 -6.22
CA SER A 523 29.60 -1.15 -5.60
C SER A 523 28.69 -0.03 -6.11
N PRO A 524 28.45 1.04 -5.32
CA PRO A 524 27.77 2.23 -5.80
C PRO A 524 28.53 2.89 -6.95
N VAL A 525 27.79 3.39 -7.94
CA VAL A 525 28.36 4.14 -9.08
C VAL A 525 28.84 5.53 -8.65
N GLY A 526 28.33 6.07 -7.55
CA GLY A 526 28.55 7.46 -7.14
C GLY A 526 27.49 8.42 -7.69
N SER A 527 27.73 9.72 -7.52
CA SER A 527 26.73 10.79 -7.75
C SER A 527 26.19 10.84 -9.18
N GLY A 528 27.00 10.48 -10.19
CA GLY A 528 26.59 10.42 -11.59
C GLY A 528 25.56 9.31 -11.89
N GLY A 529 25.38 8.35 -10.99
CA GLY A 529 24.33 7.33 -11.09
C GLY A 529 22.92 7.90 -11.12
N VAL A 530 22.72 9.13 -10.62
CA VAL A 530 21.43 9.82 -10.61
C VAL A 530 20.78 9.91 -11.99
N PHE A 531 21.56 10.11 -13.06
CA PHE A 531 21.02 10.20 -14.42
C PHE A 531 20.43 8.86 -14.90
N SER A 532 21.02 7.74 -14.49
CA SER A 532 20.49 6.39 -14.77
C SER A 532 19.19 6.14 -13.99
N LEU A 533 19.15 6.56 -12.71
CA LEU A 533 17.97 6.39 -11.85
C LEU A 533 16.76 7.19 -12.35
N LEU A 534 16.97 8.46 -12.69
CA LEU A 534 15.91 9.34 -13.20
C LEU A 534 15.30 8.81 -14.52
N SER A 535 16.13 8.19 -15.37
CA SER A 535 15.70 7.58 -16.63
C SER A 535 14.94 6.26 -16.42
N SER A 536 15.43 5.39 -15.53
CA SER A 536 14.85 4.06 -15.31
C SER A 536 13.52 4.04 -14.56
N HIS A 537 13.24 5.07 -13.76
CA HIS A 537 12.03 5.18 -12.93
C HIS A 537 10.96 6.12 -13.52
N ASN A 538 11.11 6.57 -14.77
CA ASN A 538 10.22 7.54 -15.44
C ASN A 538 10.01 8.85 -14.65
N ILE A 539 10.96 9.22 -13.79
CA ILE A 539 10.84 10.42 -12.94
C ILE A 539 10.80 11.69 -13.79
N LEU A 540 11.57 11.74 -14.88
CA LEU A 540 11.58 12.88 -15.79
C LEU A 540 10.24 13.07 -16.51
N GLU A 541 9.53 11.99 -16.85
CA GLU A 541 8.19 12.07 -17.45
C GLU A 541 7.21 12.68 -16.44
N ASN A 542 7.24 12.21 -15.19
CA ASN A 542 6.43 12.76 -14.10
C ASN A 542 6.74 14.25 -13.85
N PHE A 543 8.01 14.64 -13.85
CA PHE A 543 8.41 16.04 -13.69
C PHE A 543 7.88 16.92 -14.84
N SER A 544 7.97 16.44 -16.08
CA SER A 544 7.43 17.14 -17.25
C SER A 544 5.90 17.26 -17.20
N GLU A 545 5.19 16.21 -16.76
CA GLU A 545 3.73 16.26 -16.53
C GLU A 545 3.34 17.25 -15.43
N MET A 546 4.18 17.42 -14.40
CA MET A 546 4.02 18.39 -13.33
C MET A 546 4.45 19.81 -13.72
N GLY A 547 4.95 20.03 -14.93
CA GLY A 547 5.38 21.35 -15.41
C GLY A 547 6.69 21.86 -14.82
N VAL A 548 7.53 20.96 -14.31
CA VAL A 548 8.87 21.30 -13.82
C VAL A 548 9.73 21.79 -14.99
N GLU A 549 10.47 22.88 -14.81
CA GLU A 549 11.42 23.42 -15.79
C GLU A 549 12.89 23.19 -15.35
N TYR A 550 13.14 23.18 -14.04
CA TYR A 550 14.47 23.06 -13.44
C TYR A 550 14.51 22.02 -12.33
N VAL A 551 15.61 21.28 -12.24
CA VAL A 551 15.81 20.27 -11.19
C VAL A 551 17.11 20.58 -10.46
N GLN A 552 17.03 20.81 -9.15
CA GLN A 552 18.20 20.90 -8.29
C GLN A 552 18.63 19.49 -7.88
N VAL A 553 19.90 19.17 -8.01
CA VAL A 553 20.52 17.92 -7.59
C VAL A 553 21.67 18.27 -6.65
N CYS A 554 21.57 17.87 -5.39
CA CYS A 554 22.53 18.25 -4.36
C CYS A 554 22.90 17.08 -3.44
N SER A 555 24.12 17.11 -2.90
CA SER A 555 24.54 16.22 -1.83
C SER A 555 23.94 16.67 -0.49
N LEU A 556 23.63 15.72 0.41
CA LEU A 556 23.15 16.04 1.75
C LEU A 556 24.32 16.41 2.66
N VAL A 557 24.54 17.72 2.86
CA VAL A 557 25.52 18.30 3.78
C VAL A 557 24.90 19.39 4.66
N GLN A 558 25.52 19.73 5.79
CA GLN A 558 24.99 20.73 6.74
C GLN A 558 24.76 22.12 6.15
N GLN A 559 25.47 22.48 5.08
CA GLN A 559 25.30 23.77 4.38
C GLN A 559 24.36 23.69 3.16
N SER A 560 23.65 22.57 2.98
CA SER A 560 22.72 22.41 1.86
C SER A 560 21.58 23.40 2.00
N VAL A 561 21.17 23.99 0.88
CA VAL A 561 19.99 24.85 0.85
C VAL A 561 19.15 24.44 -0.34
N LEU A 562 17.97 23.90 -0.08
CA LEU A 562 17.02 23.48 -1.11
C LEU A 562 16.27 24.71 -1.65
N GLY A 563 15.97 24.72 -2.95
CA GLY A 563 15.05 25.70 -3.52
C GLY A 563 15.49 27.17 -3.40
N HIS A 564 16.79 27.48 -3.34
CA HIS A 564 17.22 28.86 -3.07
C HIS A 564 16.88 29.83 -4.24
N PRO A 565 16.06 30.89 -4.04
CA PRO A 565 15.58 31.74 -5.14
C PRO A 565 16.70 32.41 -5.94
N LEU A 566 17.76 32.93 -5.30
CA LEU A 566 18.87 33.53 -6.04
C LEU A 566 19.54 32.54 -7.00
N PHE A 567 19.63 31.27 -6.63
CA PHE A 567 20.32 30.28 -7.45
C PHE A 567 19.47 29.94 -8.68
N PHE A 568 18.19 29.62 -8.48
CA PHE A 568 17.24 29.43 -9.59
C PHE A 568 17.12 30.67 -10.48
N GLY A 569 17.05 31.86 -9.89
CA GLY A 569 17.00 33.13 -10.61
C GLY A 569 18.23 33.39 -11.46
N LEU A 570 19.43 33.07 -10.96
CA LEU A 570 20.67 33.14 -11.73
C LEU A 570 20.65 32.20 -12.93
N VAL A 571 20.28 30.93 -12.74
CA VAL A 571 20.23 29.94 -13.82
C VAL A 571 19.23 30.35 -14.91
N ASP A 572 18.04 30.80 -14.51
CA ASP A 572 17.01 31.25 -15.45
C ASP A 572 17.40 32.53 -16.19
N SER A 573 17.99 33.52 -15.49
CA SER A 573 18.46 34.76 -16.11
C SER A 573 19.59 34.51 -17.11
N CYS A 574 20.45 33.51 -16.86
CA CYS A 574 21.49 33.11 -17.80
C CYS A 574 20.96 32.22 -18.94
N LYS A 575 19.72 31.73 -18.85
CA LYS A 575 19.16 30.68 -19.73
C LYS A 575 20.14 29.50 -19.86
N ALA A 576 20.72 29.13 -18.71
CA ALA A 576 21.72 28.09 -18.57
C ALA A 576 21.05 26.71 -18.52
N ASP A 577 21.76 25.72 -19.04
CA ASP A 577 21.38 24.31 -18.94
C ASP A 577 21.89 23.70 -17.64
N ILE A 578 23.01 24.20 -17.12
CA ILE A 578 23.60 23.77 -15.85
C ILE A 578 23.99 25.00 -15.03
N GLY A 579 23.50 25.08 -13.81
CA GLY A 579 24.02 25.95 -12.76
C GLY A 579 24.80 25.16 -11.74
N ILE A 580 25.93 25.70 -11.28
CA ILE A 580 26.79 25.04 -10.27
C ILE A 580 27.02 26.03 -9.13
N ARG A 581 26.76 25.58 -7.90
CA ARG A 581 27.22 26.26 -6.70
C ARG A 581 28.59 25.70 -6.32
N ILE A 582 29.57 26.57 -6.22
CA ILE A 582 30.94 26.23 -5.85
C ILE A 582 31.05 26.29 -4.33
N PHE A 583 31.51 25.20 -3.73
CA PHE A 583 31.80 25.10 -2.30
C PHE A 583 33.30 25.28 -2.04
N ASN A 584 33.63 26.09 -1.04
CA ASN A 584 35.00 26.23 -0.52
C ASN A 584 35.22 25.20 0.61
N SER A 585 35.17 23.91 0.30
CA SER A 585 35.56 22.81 1.21
C SER A 585 36.06 21.65 0.35
N GLY A 586 37.14 20.93 0.63
CA GLY A 586 38.04 20.88 1.77
C GLY A 586 38.52 19.43 1.88
N LYS A 587 39.72 19.11 1.38
CA LYS A 587 40.63 17.95 1.59
C LYS A 587 40.11 16.50 1.82
N ASP A 588 38.82 16.23 1.95
CA ASP A 588 38.29 15.01 2.60
C ASP A 588 37.76 13.94 1.64
N GLY A 589 38.02 14.09 0.34
CA GLY A 589 37.70 13.08 -0.66
C GLY A 589 36.21 12.84 -0.94
N ARG A 590 35.27 13.37 -0.14
CA ARG A 590 33.83 13.41 -0.44
C ARG A 590 33.53 14.40 -1.56
N GLU A 591 32.56 14.07 -2.40
CA GLU A 591 32.12 14.92 -3.50
C GLU A 591 30.88 15.70 -3.07
N ASP A 592 31.09 16.93 -2.59
CA ASP A 592 30.00 17.84 -2.30
C ASP A 592 29.58 18.58 -3.58
N PHE A 593 28.27 18.67 -3.83
CA PHE A 593 27.74 19.31 -5.02
C PHE A 593 26.35 19.87 -4.79
N ASP A 594 26.05 20.96 -5.50
CA ASP A 594 24.72 21.56 -5.58
C ASP A 594 24.60 22.16 -6.98
N MET A 595 23.88 21.45 -7.83
CA MET A 595 23.76 21.74 -9.26
C MET A 595 22.29 21.88 -9.64
N ILE A 596 21.97 22.84 -10.49
CA ILE A 596 20.64 22.96 -11.11
C ILE A 596 20.76 22.57 -12.58
N PHE A 597 19.86 21.72 -13.05
CA PHE A 597 19.78 21.32 -14.45
C PHE A 597 18.47 21.80 -15.06
N SER A 598 18.50 22.27 -16.31
CA SER A 598 17.29 22.46 -17.09
C SER A 598 16.69 21.09 -17.44
N MET A 599 15.36 20.97 -17.46
CA MET A 599 14.68 19.73 -17.86
C MET A 599 15.09 19.29 -19.27
N ARG A 600 15.27 20.25 -20.20
CA ARG A 600 15.75 20.00 -21.57
C ARG A 600 17.13 19.32 -21.57
N PHE A 601 18.04 19.79 -20.71
CA PHE A 601 19.36 19.19 -20.60
C PHE A 601 19.32 17.81 -19.92
N LEU A 602 18.50 17.65 -18.88
CA LEU A 602 18.31 16.34 -18.24
C LEU A 602 17.78 15.27 -19.21
N GLU A 603 16.77 15.60 -20.01
CA GLU A 603 16.26 14.71 -21.05
C GLU A 603 17.33 14.37 -22.11
N LYS A 604 18.23 15.32 -22.42
CA LYS A 604 19.35 15.10 -23.35
C LYS A 604 20.40 14.15 -22.75
N ILE A 605 20.89 14.43 -21.54
CA ILE A 605 21.97 13.64 -20.92
C ILE A 605 21.52 12.22 -20.57
N THR A 606 20.27 12.03 -20.14
CA THR A 606 19.72 10.70 -19.86
C THR A 606 19.53 9.83 -21.11
N ARG A 607 19.45 10.44 -22.30
CA ARG A 607 19.49 9.75 -23.61
C ARG A 607 20.92 9.55 -24.12
N GLN A 608 21.87 10.36 -23.67
CA GLN A 608 23.28 10.38 -24.09
C GLN A 608 24.20 10.01 -22.92
N LEU A 609 23.87 8.92 -22.22
CA LEU A 609 24.68 8.45 -21.09
C LEU A 609 26.13 8.18 -21.51
N ASP A 610 26.39 7.93 -22.80
CA ASP A 610 27.72 7.75 -23.38
C ASP A 610 28.67 8.95 -23.21
N LYS A 611 28.13 10.12 -22.90
CA LYS A 611 28.91 11.33 -22.61
C LYS A 611 29.40 11.40 -21.16
N LEU A 612 28.87 10.55 -20.27
CA LEU A 612 29.33 10.46 -18.90
C LEU A 612 30.69 9.76 -18.86
N GLN A 613 31.58 10.30 -18.04
CA GLN A 613 32.92 9.75 -17.86
C GLN A 613 32.94 8.87 -16.61
N PHE A 614 33.36 7.62 -16.82
CA PHE A 614 33.59 6.65 -15.74
C PHE A 614 35.09 6.55 -15.47
N TYR A 615 35.43 6.38 -14.20
CA TYR A 615 36.79 6.03 -13.76
C TYR A 615 36.73 4.78 -12.88
N THR A 616 37.85 4.07 -12.77
CA THR A 616 37.96 2.89 -11.92
C THR A 616 38.77 3.18 -10.67
N VAL A 617 38.36 2.57 -9.56
CA VAL A 617 39.15 2.51 -8.33
C VAL A 617 39.55 1.05 -8.12
N ALA A 618 40.86 0.80 -8.03
CA ALA A 618 41.36 -0.53 -7.72
C ALA A 618 41.15 -0.83 -6.23
N LYS A 619 40.45 -1.92 -5.91
CA LYS A 619 40.22 -2.36 -4.53
C LYS A 619 40.49 -3.84 -4.33
N GLN A 620 40.77 -4.19 -3.10
CA GLN A 620 40.87 -5.56 -2.62
C GLN A 620 39.48 -6.05 -2.23
N ASN A 621 38.97 -7.05 -2.95
CA ASN A 621 37.64 -7.61 -2.72
C ASN A 621 37.72 -9.14 -2.60
N SER A 622 37.33 -9.65 -1.44
CA SER A 622 37.10 -11.08 -1.24
C SER A 622 35.93 -11.54 -2.10
N HIS A 623 36.07 -12.69 -2.74
CA HIS A 623 35.05 -13.20 -3.67
C HIS A 623 35.08 -14.72 -3.75
N VAL A 624 34.04 -15.28 -4.37
CA VAL A 624 33.87 -16.70 -4.59
C VAL A 624 34.07 -17.02 -6.06
N GLU A 625 34.93 -17.98 -6.37
CA GLU A 625 35.09 -18.53 -7.71
C GLU A 625 34.91 -20.06 -7.70
N LYS A 626 34.45 -20.60 -8.82
CA LYS A 626 34.32 -22.04 -9.00
C LYS A 626 35.60 -22.61 -9.61
N VAL A 627 36.38 -23.33 -8.81
CA VAL A 627 37.63 -23.98 -9.19
C VAL A 627 37.43 -25.50 -9.13
N GLU A 628 37.77 -26.23 -10.19
CA GLU A 628 37.67 -27.70 -10.24
C GLU A 628 36.30 -28.30 -9.84
N LYS A 629 35.22 -27.55 -10.06
CA LYS A 629 33.81 -27.84 -9.69
C LYS A 629 33.42 -27.58 -8.23
N GLU A 630 34.35 -27.13 -7.40
CA GLU A 630 34.07 -26.68 -6.03
C GLU A 630 34.06 -25.15 -5.96
N TRP A 631 33.29 -24.60 -5.02
CA TRP A 631 33.27 -23.17 -4.76
C TRP A 631 34.34 -22.84 -3.72
N VAL A 632 35.21 -21.89 -4.05
CA VAL A 632 36.36 -21.52 -3.21
C VAL A 632 36.28 -20.04 -2.90
N ASP A 633 36.45 -19.70 -1.62
CA ASP A 633 36.61 -18.33 -1.16
C ASP A 633 38.05 -17.85 -1.46
N ILE A 634 38.16 -16.76 -2.20
CA ILE A 634 39.43 -16.14 -2.58
C ILE A 634 39.56 -14.83 -1.81
N VAL A 635 40.56 -14.79 -0.92
CA VAL A 635 40.98 -13.58 -0.21
C VAL A 635 42.30 -13.10 -0.82
N PRO A 636 42.29 -12.04 -1.63
CA PRO A 636 43.48 -11.55 -2.33
C PRO A 636 44.40 -10.76 -1.39
N ASP A 637 45.73 -10.81 -1.58
CA ASP A 637 46.70 -10.03 -0.80
C ASP A 637 46.97 -8.61 -1.36
N SER A 638 46.41 -8.31 -2.54
CA SER A 638 46.57 -7.02 -3.23
C SER A 638 45.30 -6.69 -4.03
N PRO A 639 45.12 -5.44 -4.51
CA PRO A 639 43.95 -5.06 -5.29
C PRO A 639 43.72 -5.96 -6.51
N ASN A 640 42.65 -6.76 -6.45
CA ASN A 640 42.29 -7.77 -7.45
C ASN A 640 41.08 -7.36 -8.31
N SER A 641 40.53 -6.17 -8.07
CA SER A 641 39.26 -5.76 -8.65
C SER A 641 39.18 -4.27 -8.96
N TYR A 642 38.25 -3.90 -9.83
CA TYR A 642 37.90 -2.54 -10.19
C TYR A 642 36.45 -2.24 -9.82
N GLU A 643 36.27 -1.14 -9.09
CA GLU A 643 34.98 -0.51 -8.84
C GLU A 643 34.79 0.66 -9.81
N PHE A 644 33.62 0.75 -10.43
CA PHE A 644 33.30 1.81 -11.37
C PHE A 644 32.64 2.98 -10.66
N HIS A 645 33.17 4.17 -10.89
CA HIS A 645 32.61 5.41 -10.37
C HIS A 645 32.34 6.42 -11.48
N CYS A 646 31.29 7.20 -11.30
CA CYS A 646 30.91 8.30 -12.16
C CYS A 646 30.52 9.50 -11.28
N SER A 647 31.16 10.63 -11.54
CA SER A 647 30.86 11.91 -10.90
C SER A 647 29.72 12.62 -11.64
N ILE A 648 28.85 13.30 -10.91
CA ILE A 648 27.79 14.15 -11.46
C ILE A 648 28.35 15.25 -12.36
N TYR A 649 29.55 15.76 -12.05
CA TYR A 649 30.23 16.78 -12.85
C TYR A 649 30.68 16.28 -14.22
N SER A 650 30.72 14.95 -14.46
CA SER A 650 30.98 14.42 -15.80
C SER A 650 29.91 14.81 -16.83
N SER A 651 28.69 15.20 -16.37
CA SER A 651 27.64 15.76 -17.21
C SER A 651 28.07 17.04 -17.96
N LEU A 652 29.07 17.77 -17.44
CA LEU A 652 29.60 18.98 -18.06
C LEU A 652 30.23 18.71 -19.44
N ASN A 653 30.66 17.48 -19.73
CA ASN A 653 31.16 17.09 -21.05
C ASN A 653 30.10 17.18 -22.16
N ALA A 654 28.83 17.04 -21.81
CA ALA A 654 27.71 17.12 -22.74
C ALA A 654 27.11 18.53 -22.87
N CYS A 655 27.60 19.48 -22.08
CA CYS A 655 27.13 20.86 -22.03
C CYS A 655 28.13 21.82 -22.69
N SER A 656 27.59 22.82 -23.40
CA SER A 656 28.43 23.89 -23.94
C SER A 656 28.78 24.89 -22.85
N ALA A 657 29.98 25.48 -22.93
CA ALA A 657 30.50 26.37 -21.87
C ALA A 657 29.67 27.64 -21.69
N ASP A 658 29.00 28.13 -22.74
CA ASP A 658 28.11 29.29 -22.71
C ASP A 658 26.78 29.03 -21.97
N LYS A 659 26.42 27.75 -21.81
CA LYS A 659 25.20 27.27 -21.13
C LYS A 659 25.44 26.85 -19.68
N ILE A 660 26.63 27.10 -19.15
CA ILE A 660 26.99 26.84 -17.75
C ILE A 660 27.04 28.17 -17.01
N CYS A 661 26.41 28.25 -15.84
CA CYS A 661 26.56 29.36 -14.91
C CYS A 661 27.13 28.90 -13.57
N LEU A 662 27.99 29.72 -12.99
CA LEU A 662 28.68 29.43 -11.73
C LEU A 662 28.24 30.43 -10.66
N MET A 663 27.93 29.93 -9.47
CA MET A 663 27.62 30.70 -8.28
C MET A 663 28.68 30.40 -7.22
N GLU A 664 29.41 31.41 -6.78
CA GLU A 664 30.45 31.29 -5.76
C GLU A 664 29.96 31.93 -4.47
N LEU A 665 30.10 31.22 -3.36
CA LEU A 665 29.77 31.75 -2.04
C LEU A 665 31.02 32.34 -1.40
N THR A 666 31.01 33.65 -1.20
CA THR A 666 32.06 34.36 -0.46
C THR A 666 31.64 34.50 1.00
N ASP A 667 32.63 34.38 1.89
CA ASP A 667 32.46 34.66 3.32
C ASP A 667 32.05 36.12 3.57
#